data_AF-A0A537UAX9-F1
#
_entry.id   AF-A0A537UAX9-F1
#
_cell.length_a   1.000
_cell.length_b   1.000
_cell.length_c   1.000
_cell.angle_alpha   90.00
_cell.angle_beta   90.00
_cell.angle_gamma   90.00
#
_symmetry.space_group_name_H-M   'P 1'
#
loop_
_entity.id
_entity.type
_entity.pdbx_description
1 polymer ?
#
loop_
_entity_poly.entity_id
_entity_poly.type
_entity_poly.pdbx_seq_one_letter_code
_entity_poly.pdbx_strand_id
1 'polypeptide(L)'
;REIGRDVEMRVVVDIIAGASAGGINGTMLARALSHDLPMNALRDLWLDNADVTILLAPDARAGTWSKWFLKPFLWAMTRTGSFRAISDLEVRQKLSLFVRSRWFRPPLDGRVMARLMYEAVVLMGAAKSSRASLLPSGQSLDLFVTLTDYYGYQQLVQIHDPPLIYERDHHHILHFTYRRHSNGEVESDFGLDNAPGLAFAARATSSFPGAFPPARIVEMNEVVLQRNGSWPRRAEFIAKSFPNHLRAGIDPTTVSFLDGSVLNNRPFQEAISAIHGRPAFREIDRRLVYIDPHPVPAVLPRQHVVPGFFTMLRGALSDIPSSQPVIDELTRVIEFNEQVRRLRAIVDSARPHINQLVGKVVTTTFDQPISSEELRAWREQVNSHVARDAGFAYQAYVRLKLASVRAFGAELIVKLRGVPAQSPLSRVVSEIIDAWALHKGIVYERAESEVLEFESQTAEHLPAWVKYLLAFDVKYRVRRMHFLITGQNRLYQLIDEDRFAGLDPLVIDQLKREFYGRLDALRRREDAGFYSREVRELAADIFPAAPSGAEVRHLQAYAATFVEQHIAKLDLLIEQLAVETDLNASTREIDDLLASLDPAKWHPEARREVFVNYLGFPFWDVLTFPMTRAREMGELNEILIDRISPQDARTLSGFDGVESLKGIAFGHFAAFLSRAYRENDYLLGRLHALDRLIDIVCDAAGVDPKADGIDVLASVHEPQNDEENDSADDSRDDGRDDASAEVNTQLRQQPITDQGADDSDADIGNEPVTRATDDFSGKPSRDQTNQQNDENRFIRHVFLPFGDTCVADPGRSTILNAWPADQHNRRKTSSKLTRPR
;
A
#
# COMPACT_ATOMS: atom_id res chain seq x y z
N ARG A 1 -27.70 -11.44 8.91
CA ARG A 1 -28.67 -11.16 10.00
C ARG A 1 -28.22 -11.78 11.33
N GLU A 2 -27.70 -13.02 11.34
CA GLU A 2 -27.21 -13.68 12.56
C GLU A 2 -25.98 -13.00 13.17
N ILE A 3 -24.93 -12.73 12.38
CA ILE A 3 -23.75 -11.95 12.84
C ILE A 3 -24.15 -10.60 13.45
N GLY A 4 -25.14 -9.92 12.85
CA GLY A 4 -25.58 -8.58 13.25
C GLY A 4 -26.37 -8.52 14.55
N ARG A 5 -26.66 -9.65 15.22
CA ARG A 5 -27.35 -9.66 16.52
C ARG A 5 -26.41 -9.25 17.65
N ASP A 6 -25.17 -9.74 17.58
CA ASP A 6 -24.18 -9.60 18.64
C ASP A 6 -23.01 -8.70 18.22
N VAL A 7 -22.79 -8.51 16.91
CA VAL A 7 -21.68 -7.71 16.37
C VAL A 7 -22.20 -6.66 15.38
N GLU A 8 -21.97 -5.38 15.69
CA GLU A 8 -22.20 -4.28 14.74
C GLU A 8 -21.02 -4.17 13.76
N MET A 9 -21.05 -4.97 12.70
CA MET A 9 -20.00 -5.02 11.69
C MET A 9 -20.32 -4.17 10.46
N ARG A 10 -19.33 -3.43 9.96
CA ARG A 10 -19.38 -2.76 8.65
C ARG A 10 -18.15 -3.09 7.82
N VAL A 11 -18.37 -3.60 6.61
CA VAL A 11 -17.31 -3.83 5.62
C VAL A 11 -17.04 -2.53 4.87
N VAL A 12 -15.78 -2.12 4.81
CA VAL A 12 -15.36 -0.92 4.06
C VAL A 12 -14.16 -1.23 3.19
N VAL A 13 -14.24 -0.84 1.91
CA VAL A 13 -13.11 -0.83 0.99
C VAL A 13 -12.57 0.60 0.95
N ASP A 14 -11.37 0.80 1.51
CA ASP A 14 -10.72 2.12 1.62
C ASP A 14 -9.46 2.25 0.74
N ILE A 15 -8.98 1.15 0.16
CA ILE A 15 -7.83 1.12 -0.74
C ILE A 15 -8.14 0.20 -1.92
N ILE A 16 -7.90 0.68 -3.14
CA ILE A 16 -8.02 -0.08 -4.37
C ILE A 16 -6.73 0.12 -5.16
N ALA A 17 -6.09 -0.97 -5.57
CA ALA A 17 -4.91 -0.92 -6.42
C ALA A 17 -5.06 -1.94 -7.56
N GLY A 18 -4.74 -1.54 -8.79
CA GLY A 18 -4.96 -2.42 -9.94
C GLY A 18 -4.15 -2.06 -11.19
N ALA A 19 -3.91 -3.09 -11.99
CA ALA A 19 -3.32 -3.01 -13.32
C ALA A 19 -4.27 -3.65 -14.33
N SER A 20 -4.22 -3.26 -15.60
CA SER A 20 -5.00 -3.87 -16.68
C SER A 20 -6.50 -3.90 -16.38
N ALA A 21 -7.17 -5.05 -16.55
CA ALA A 21 -8.58 -5.22 -16.18
C ALA A 21 -8.88 -4.85 -14.71
N GLY A 22 -7.94 -5.09 -13.78
CA GLY A 22 -8.06 -4.69 -12.38
C GLY A 22 -8.06 -3.17 -12.20
N GLY A 23 -7.25 -2.44 -12.98
CA GLY A 23 -7.24 -0.97 -12.96
C GLY A 23 -8.51 -0.36 -13.55
N ILE A 24 -9.09 -0.97 -14.61
CA ILE A 24 -10.39 -0.53 -15.16
C ILE A 24 -11.50 -0.68 -14.11
N ASN A 25 -11.65 -1.91 -13.58
CA ASN A 25 -12.70 -2.21 -12.61
C ASN A 25 -12.51 -1.45 -11.31
N GLY A 26 -11.26 -1.29 -10.86
CA GLY A 26 -10.91 -0.49 -9.68
C GLY A 26 -11.26 0.99 -9.85
N THR A 27 -11.06 1.56 -11.03
CA THR A 27 -11.45 2.95 -11.33
C THR A 27 -12.95 3.18 -11.15
N MET A 28 -13.76 2.28 -11.70
CA MET A 28 -15.21 2.37 -11.63
C MET A 28 -15.72 2.07 -10.22
N LEU A 29 -15.18 1.04 -9.57
CA LEU A 29 -15.53 0.70 -8.18
C LEU A 29 -15.22 1.87 -7.24
N ALA A 30 -14.05 2.51 -7.37
CA ALA A 30 -13.68 3.63 -6.53
C ALA A 30 -14.64 4.81 -6.68
N ARG A 31 -15.07 5.10 -7.91
CA ARG A 31 -16.08 6.12 -8.20
C ARG A 31 -17.43 5.76 -7.59
N ALA A 32 -17.87 4.50 -7.73
CA ALA A 32 -19.12 4.02 -7.15
C ALA A 32 -19.15 4.15 -5.62
N LEU A 33 -18.08 3.73 -4.95
CA LEU A 33 -17.94 3.83 -3.50
C LEU A 33 -17.90 5.29 -3.02
N SER A 34 -17.16 6.15 -3.74
CA SER A 34 -17.00 7.57 -3.38
C SER A 34 -18.31 8.34 -3.43
N HIS A 35 -19.17 8.05 -4.41
CA HIS A 35 -20.33 8.88 -4.76
C HIS A 35 -21.68 8.18 -4.73
N ASP A 36 -21.74 6.96 -4.18
CA ASP A 36 -22.96 6.13 -4.12
C ASP A 36 -23.62 5.99 -5.50
N LEU A 37 -22.86 5.47 -6.46
CA LEU A 37 -23.28 5.33 -7.86
C LEU A 37 -23.53 3.86 -8.25
N PRO A 38 -24.48 3.59 -9.15
CA PRO A 38 -24.73 2.25 -9.65
C PRO A 38 -23.60 1.77 -10.58
N MET A 39 -23.32 0.46 -10.53
CA MET A 39 -22.31 -0.20 -11.38
C MET A 39 -22.90 -0.83 -12.67
N ASN A 40 -24.21 -0.73 -12.88
CA ASN A 40 -24.91 -1.36 -14.01
C ASN A 40 -24.34 -0.92 -15.37
N ALA A 41 -24.01 0.35 -15.53
CA ALA A 41 -23.44 0.89 -16.76
C ALA A 41 -22.12 0.19 -17.16
N LEU A 42 -21.29 -0.17 -16.17
CA LEU A 42 -20.05 -0.90 -16.44
C LEU A 42 -20.33 -2.35 -16.87
N ARG A 43 -21.28 -3.02 -16.21
CA ARG A 43 -21.71 -4.37 -16.59
C ARG A 43 -22.17 -4.39 -18.05
N ASP A 44 -23.09 -3.50 -18.39
CA ASP A 44 -23.71 -3.47 -19.72
C ASP A 44 -22.63 -3.17 -20.78
N LEU A 45 -21.70 -2.25 -20.48
CA LEU A 45 -20.56 -1.98 -21.34
C LEU A 45 -19.65 -3.20 -21.55
N TRP A 46 -19.34 -3.98 -20.51
CA TRP A 46 -18.56 -5.20 -20.67
C TRP A 46 -19.29 -6.27 -21.48
N LEU A 47 -20.58 -6.49 -21.23
CA LEU A 47 -21.34 -7.53 -21.92
C LEU A 47 -21.57 -7.18 -23.39
N ASP A 48 -21.95 -5.93 -23.68
CA ASP A 48 -22.38 -5.49 -25.00
C ASP A 48 -21.24 -4.93 -25.86
N ASN A 49 -20.25 -4.25 -25.27
CA ASN A 49 -19.22 -3.51 -26.03
C ASN A 49 -17.82 -4.13 -26.00
N ALA A 50 -17.50 -5.02 -25.05
CA ALA A 50 -16.21 -5.71 -25.01
C ALA A 50 -16.12 -6.88 -26.02
N ASP A 51 -16.59 -6.62 -27.23
CA ASP A 51 -16.53 -7.53 -28.36
C ASP A 51 -15.37 -7.15 -29.28
N VAL A 52 -14.59 -8.14 -29.72
CA VAL A 52 -13.48 -7.90 -30.64
C VAL A 52 -13.95 -7.17 -31.91
N THR A 53 -15.17 -7.41 -32.40
CA THR A 53 -15.70 -6.75 -33.61
C THR A 53 -15.96 -5.26 -33.45
N ILE A 54 -16.31 -4.83 -32.23
CA ILE A 54 -16.52 -3.43 -31.85
C ILE A 54 -15.18 -2.75 -31.60
N LEU A 55 -14.25 -3.46 -30.94
CA LEU A 55 -12.93 -2.95 -30.58
C LEU A 55 -11.94 -2.93 -31.77
N LEU A 56 -12.16 -3.69 -32.84
CA LEU A 56 -11.32 -3.66 -34.04
C LEU A 56 -11.45 -2.31 -34.77
N ALA A 57 -10.30 -1.72 -35.12
CA ALA A 57 -10.26 -0.50 -35.92
C ALA A 57 -11.00 -0.71 -37.26
N PRO A 58 -11.77 0.27 -37.77
CA PRO A 58 -12.47 0.16 -39.06
C PRO A 58 -11.54 -0.26 -40.20
N ASP A 59 -10.31 0.24 -40.17
CA ASP A 59 -9.26 0.01 -41.17
C ASP A 59 -8.55 -1.36 -41.02
N ALA A 60 -8.72 -2.02 -39.87
CA ALA A 60 -8.18 -3.35 -39.58
C ALA A 60 -9.17 -4.48 -39.87
N ARG A 61 -10.44 -4.16 -40.18
CA ARG A 61 -11.48 -5.13 -40.56
C ARG A 61 -11.11 -5.79 -41.89
N ALA A 62 -10.73 -7.06 -41.82
CA ALA A 62 -10.46 -7.89 -42.99
C ALA A 62 -11.72 -8.00 -43.87
N GLY A 63 -11.68 -7.44 -45.09
CA GLY A 63 -12.74 -7.69 -46.08
C GLY A 63 -12.84 -9.18 -46.42
N THR A 64 -14.01 -9.65 -46.88
CA THR A 64 -14.34 -11.05 -47.24
C THR A 64 -13.35 -11.71 -48.22
N TRP A 65 -12.54 -10.91 -48.91
CA TRP A 65 -11.56 -11.32 -49.92
C TRP A 65 -10.10 -11.07 -49.54
N SER A 66 -9.82 -10.53 -48.36
CA SER A 66 -8.44 -10.35 -47.90
C SER A 66 -7.82 -11.69 -47.50
N LYS A 67 -6.61 -11.97 -48.01
CA LYS A 67 -5.81 -13.18 -47.72
C LYS A 67 -6.44 -14.53 -48.16
N TRP A 68 -7.05 -14.60 -49.35
CA TRP A 68 -7.55 -15.86 -49.93
C TRP A 68 -6.51 -17.00 -49.95
N PHE A 69 -5.23 -16.67 -50.14
CA PHE A 69 -4.10 -17.62 -50.14
C PHE A 69 -3.80 -18.29 -48.79
N LEU A 70 -4.36 -17.79 -47.66
CA LEU A 70 -4.22 -18.40 -46.33
C LEU A 70 -5.33 -19.42 -46.00
N LYS A 71 -6.35 -19.57 -46.87
CA LYS A 71 -7.42 -20.58 -46.69
C LYS A 71 -6.91 -22.02 -46.54
N PRO A 72 -5.89 -22.49 -47.29
CA PRO A 72 -5.37 -23.85 -47.12
C PRO A 72 -4.72 -24.06 -45.74
N PHE A 73 -4.05 -23.04 -45.21
CA PHE A 73 -3.36 -23.09 -43.91
C PHE A 73 -4.34 -23.03 -42.74
N LEU A 74 -5.37 -22.17 -42.83
CA LEU A 74 -6.48 -22.15 -41.88
C LEU A 74 -7.29 -23.46 -41.91
N TRP A 75 -7.51 -24.04 -43.10
CA TRP A 75 -8.18 -25.34 -43.24
C TRP A 75 -7.36 -26.49 -42.62
N ALA A 76 -6.02 -26.47 -42.77
CA ALA A 76 -5.13 -27.40 -42.09
C ALA A 76 -5.11 -27.19 -40.56
N MET A 77 -5.10 -25.94 -40.10
CA MET A 77 -5.15 -25.57 -38.68
C MET A 77 -6.51 -25.90 -38.02
N THR A 78 -7.62 -25.87 -38.77
CA THR A 78 -8.92 -26.35 -38.31
C THR A 78 -9.01 -27.88 -38.21
N ARG A 79 -8.02 -28.61 -38.75
CA ARG A 79 -7.96 -30.08 -38.75
C ARG A 79 -7.01 -30.65 -37.68
N THR A 80 -6.16 -29.83 -37.07
CA THR A 80 -5.40 -30.17 -35.86
C THR A 80 -6.31 -30.15 -34.62
N GLY A 81 -6.12 -31.12 -33.71
CA GLY A 81 -7.06 -31.47 -32.65
C GLY A 81 -7.52 -30.32 -31.75
N SER A 82 -6.70 -29.29 -31.55
CA SER A 82 -7.03 -28.12 -30.71
C SER A 82 -8.16 -27.24 -31.24
N PHE A 83 -8.45 -27.22 -32.56
CA PHE A 83 -9.55 -26.42 -33.11
C PHE A 83 -10.92 -27.16 -33.10
N ARG A 84 -10.91 -28.50 -33.11
CA ARG A 84 -12.14 -29.30 -32.95
C ARG A 84 -12.73 -29.19 -31.54
N ALA A 85 -11.90 -28.93 -30.54
CA ALA A 85 -12.30 -28.74 -29.14
C ALA A 85 -13.11 -27.45 -28.88
N ILE A 86 -13.04 -26.45 -29.77
CA ILE A 86 -13.84 -25.23 -29.66
C ILE A 86 -15.21 -25.50 -30.28
N SER A 87 -16.22 -25.77 -29.47
CA SER A 87 -17.59 -26.08 -29.95
C SER A 87 -18.36 -24.83 -30.41
N ASP A 88 -18.00 -23.64 -29.91
CA ASP A 88 -18.70 -22.39 -30.20
C ASP A 88 -18.38 -21.83 -31.60
N LEU A 89 -19.43 -21.67 -32.41
CA LEU A 89 -19.37 -21.13 -33.78
C LEU A 89 -18.96 -19.65 -33.81
N GLU A 90 -19.37 -18.85 -32.82
CA GLU A 90 -19.06 -17.43 -32.71
C GLU A 90 -17.56 -17.23 -32.49
N VAL A 91 -16.97 -18.01 -31.57
CA VAL A 91 -15.53 -18.02 -31.30
C VAL A 91 -14.75 -18.38 -32.54
N ARG A 92 -15.15 -19.42 -33.29
CA ARG A 92 -14.47 -19.82 -34.54
C ARG A 92 -14.50 -18.73 -35.60
N GLN A 93 -15.64 -18.07 -35.80
CA GLN A 93 -15.79 -17.00 -36.77
C GLN A 93 -14.97 -15.75 -36.39
N LYS A 94 -15.06 -15.32 -35.13
CA LYS A 94 -14.35 -14.13 -34.63
C LYS A 94 -12.85 -14.35 -34.50
N LEU A 95 -12.41 -15.53 -34.08
CA LEU A 95 -11.00 -15.92 -34.09
C LEU A 95 -10.45 -15.92 -35.52
N SER A 96 -11.21 -16.44 -36.48
CA SER A 96 -10.82 -16.37 -37.89
C SER A 96 -10.74 -14.93 -38.41
N LEU A 97 -11.58 -14.00 -37.95
CA LEU A 97 -11.48 -12.58 -38.29
C LEU A 97 -10.26 -11.92 -37.64
N PHE A 98 -10.03 -12.21 -36.35
CA PHE A 98 -8.91 -11.71 -35.57
C PHE A 98 -7.56 -12.14 -36.16
N VAL A 99 -7.38 -13.44 -36.48
CA VAL A 99 -6.16 -13.98 -37.09
C VAL A 99 -5.94 -13.43 -38.52
N ARG A 100 -7.01 -13.08 -39.24
CA ARG A 100 -6.92 -12.51 -40.60
C ARG A 100 -6.61 -11.01 -40.60
N SER A 101 -6.81 -10.28 -39.50
CA SER A 101 -6.48 -8.86 -39.37
C SER A 101 -4.96 -8.59 -39.54
N ARG A 102 -4.56 -7.32 -39.73
CA ARG A 102 -3.14 -6.95 -39.97
C ARG A 102 -2.34 -7.01 -38.67
N TRP A 103 -1.58 -8.07 -38.49
CA TRP A 103 -0.79 -8.40 -37.31
C TRP A 103 0.43 -7.50 -36.99
N PHE A 104 0.84 -6.59 -37.88
CA PHE A 104 1.98 -5.67 -37.65
C PHE A 104 1.56 -4.29 -37.11
N ARG A 105 0.27 -4.07 -36.83
CA ARG A 105 -0.27 -2.92 -36.09
C ARG A 105 -1.22 -3.46 -35.02
N PRO A 106 -1.39 -2.80 -33.87
CA PRO A 106 -2.35 -3.24 -32.85
C PRO A 106 -3.73 -3.46 -33.50
N PRO A 107 -4.35 -4.64 -33.35
CA PRO A 107 -5.60 -4.95 -34.02
C PRO A 107 -6.77 -4.13 -33.44
N LEU A 108 -6.71 -3.77 -32.15
CA LEU A 108 -7.76 -3.04 -31.45
C LEU A 108 -7.52 -1.52 -31.47
N ASP A 109 -8.61 -0.76 -31.53
CA ASP A 109 -8.61 0.69 -31.65
C ASP A 109 -8.59 1.36 -30.27
N GLY A 110 -7.48 2.05 -29.99
CA GLY A 110 -7.30 2.78 -28.75
C GLY A 110 -8.29 3.94 -28.56
N ARG A 111 -8.73 4.61 -29.63
CA ARG A 111 -9.71 5.70 -29.54
C ARG A 111 -11.10 5.16 -29.23
N VAL A 112 -11.47 4.01 -29.81
CA VAL A 112 -12.72 3.32 -29.45
C VAL A 112 -12.71 2.97 -27.97
N MET A 113 -11.64 2.35 -27.48
CA MET A 113 -11.50 2.01 -26.07
C MET A 113 -11.55 3.25 -25.16
N ALA A 114 -10.85 4.34 -25.52
CA ALA A 114 -10.86 5.59 -24.74
C ALA A 114 -12.27 6.17 -24.62
N ARG A 115 -13.03 6.16 -25.73
CA ARG A 115 -14.42 6.57 -25.77
C ARG A 115 -15.32 5.69 -24.90
N LEU A 116 -15.17 4.37 -24.97
CA LEU A 116 -15.92 3.44 -24.12
C LEU A 116 -15.65 3.71 -22.63
N MET A 117 -14.38 3.91 -22.26
CA MET A 117 -14.01 4.23 -20.87
C MET A 117 -14.59 5.57 -20.41
N TYR A 118 -14.56 6.59 -21.28
CA TYR A 118 -15.17 7.89 -20.98
C TYR A 118 -16.69 7.79 -20.81
N GLU A 119 -17.37 7.05 -21.70
CA GLU A 119 -18.80 6.80 -21.60
C GLU A 119 -19.16 6.01 -20.34
N ALA A 120 -18.38 5.00 -19.96
CA ALA A 120 -18.58 4.25 -18.73
C ALA A 120 -18.59 5.19 -17.51
N VAL A 121 -17.58 6.05 -17.38
CA VAL A 121 -17.48 7.00 -16.25
C VAL A 121 -18.64 8.00 -16.24
N VAL A 122 -19.04 8.51 -17.41
CA VAL A 122 -20.13 9.49 -17.54
C VAL A 122 -21.50 8.85 -17.28
N LEU A 123 -21.75 7.64 -17.77
CA LEU A 123 -23.02 6.91 -17.62
C LEU A 123 -23.29 6.48 -16.16
N MET A 124 -22.25 6.34 -15.33
CA MET A 124 -22.43 6.16 -13.89
C MET A 124 -23.11 7.38 -13.22
N GLY A 125 -23.08 8.55 -13.87
CA GLY A 125 -23.80 9.74 -13.44
C GLY A 125 -23.08 10.57 -12.37
N ALA A 126 -23.83 11.52 -11.83
CA ALA A 126 -23.42 12.37 -10.71
C ALA A 126 -24.01 11.84 -9.39
N ALA A 127 -23.34 12.16 -8.28
CA ALA A 127 -23.84 11.84 -6.95
C ALA A 127 -25.23 12.47 -6.71
N LYS A 128 -26.14 11.73 -6.06
CA LYS A 128 -27.50 12.24 -5.72
C LYS A 128 -27.45 13.50 -4.85
N SER A 129 -26.43 13.63 -4.01
CA SER A 129 -26.13 14.84 -3.24
C SER A 129 -24.62 14.99 -3.10
N SER A 130 -24.15 16.19 -2.75
CA SER A 130 -22.72 16.45 -2.50
C SER A 130 -22.14 15.64 -1.33
N ARG A 131 -23.00 15.01 -0.50
CA ARG A 131 -22.61 14.18 0.64
C ARG A 131 -22.87 12.69 0.43
N ALA A 132 -23.46 12.29 -0.69
CA ALA A 132 -23.76 10.88 -0.98
C ALA A 132 -22.45 10.11 -1.18
N SER A 133 -22.24 9.08 -0.35
CA SER A 133 -21.04 8.24 -0.37
C SER A 133 -21.31 6.94 0.40
N LEU A 134 -20.72 5.84 -0.05
CA LEU A 134 -20.74 4.57 0.67
C LEU A 134 -19.64 4.48 1.75
N LEU A 135 -18.74 5.47 1.77
CA LEU A 135 -17.65 5.56 2.75
C LEU A 135 -18.13 6.21 4.06
N PRO A 136 -17.71 5.69 5.22
CA PRO A 136 -17.98 6.32 6.51
C PRO A 136 -17.42 7.75 6.61
N SER A 137 -18.04 8.59 7.44
CA SER A 137 -17.53 9.93 7.77
C SER A 137 -16.10 9.86 8.35
N GLY A 138 -15.18 10.67 7.81
CA GLY A 138 -13.79 10.72 8.26
C GLY A 138 -12.87 9.66 7.63
N GLN A 139 -13.39 8.75 6.80
CA GLN A 139 -12.57 7.81 6.03
C GLN A 139 -12.20 8.37 4.66
N SER A 140 -11.05 7.94 4.16
CA SER A 140 -10.58 8.23 2.80
C SER A 140 -10.54 6.97 1.96
N LEU A 141 -10.71 7.13 0.65
CA LEU A 141 -10.53 6.09 -0.34
C LEU A 141 -9.43 6.48 -1.32
N ASP A 142 -8.51 5.55 -1.58
CA ASP A 142 -7.43 5.74 -2.52
C ASP A 142 -7.47 4.70 -3.62
N LEU A 143 -7.29 5.17 -4.85
CA LEU A 143 -7.17 4.35 -6.05
C LEU A 143 -5.77 4.52 -6.63
N PHE A 144 -5.06 3.40 -6.78
CA PHE A 144 -3.79 3.32 -7.49
C PHE A 144 -3.96 2.54 -8.80
N VAL A 145 -3.63 3.18 -9.91
CA VAL A 145 -3.64 2.55 -11.24
C VAL A 145 -2.22 2.56 -11.79
N THR A 146 -1.63 1.38 -11.98
CA THR A 146 -0.27 1.27 -12.52
C THR A 146 -0.27 1.41 -14.04
N LEU A 147 0.74 2.11 -14.53
CA LEU A 147 1.06 2.38 -15.94
C LEU A 147 2.54 2.14 -16.18
N THR A 148 2.90 1.90 -17.44
CA THR A 148 4.30 1.81 -17.88
C THR A 148 4.58 2.86 -18.95
N ASP A 149 5.49 3.79 -18.68
CA ASP A 149 5.99 4.72 -19.69
C ASP A 149 6.92 3.97 -20.65
N TYR A 150 6.58 3.95 -21.94
CA TYR A 150 7.37 3.22 -22.93
C TYR A 150 8.81 3.75 -23.05
N TYR A 151 9.00 5.06 -22.98
CA TYR A 151 10.32 5.68 -23.09
C TYR A 151 10.99 5.88 -21.73
N GLY A 152 10.17 5.96 -20.68
CA GLY A 152 10.59 6.32 -19.34
C GLY A 152 11.10 7.77 -19.26
N TYR A 153 11.37 8.21 -18.04
CA TYR A 153 12.04 9.50 -17.79
C TYR A 153 13.37 9.28 -17.08
N GLN A 154 14.32 10.18 -17.32
CA GLN A 154 15.60 10.14 -16.63
C GLN A 154 15.46 10.80 -15.25
N GLN A 155 15.87 10.08 -14.23
CA GLN A 155 15.99 10.57 -12.87
C GLN A 155 17.46 10.55 -12.46
N LEU A 156 17.88 11.63 -11.80
CA LEU A 156 19.22 11.72 -11.23
C LEU A 156 19.20 11.04 -9.86
N VAL A 157 19.98 9.97 -9.71
CA VAL A 157 20.12 9.22 -8.47
C VAL A 157 21.51 9.46 -7.90
N GLN A 158 21.57 9.74 -6.60
CA GLN A 158 22.82 9.95 -5.91
C GLN A 158 23.33 8.62 -5.34
N ILE A 159 24.55 8.23 -5.71
CA ILE A 159 25.22 7.04 -5.18
C ILE A 159 26.59 7.42 -4.58
N HIS A 160 27.37 6.44 -4.14
CA HIS A 160 28.72 6.70 -3.62
C HIS A 160 29.69 7.14 -4.73
N ASP A 161 29.80 6.36 -5.81
CA ASP A 161 30.69 6.66 -6.93
C ASP A 161 30.16 6.04 -8.25
N PRO A 162 30.00 6.80 -9.35
CA PRO A 162 30.08 8.27 -9.39
C PRO A 162 28.96 8.91 -8.57
N PRO A 163 29.16 10.07 -7.94
CA PRO A 163 28.22 10.64 -6.97
C PRO A 163 26.81 10.85 -7.54
N LEU A 164 26.68 11.01 -8.86
CA LEU A 164 25.41 11.17 -9.55
C LEU A 164 25.38 10.24 -10.76
N ILE A 165 24.31 9.46 -10.89
CA ILE A 165 24.01 8.64 -12.07
C ILE A 165 22.64 9.02 -12.62
N TYR A 166 22.46 8.85 -13.92
CA TYR A 166 21.13 8.91 -14.54
C TYR A 166 20.57 7.51 -14.59
N GLU A 167 19.43 7.31 -13.94
CA GLU A 167 18.64 6.10 -14.02
C GLU A 167 17.36 6.39 -14.82
N ARG A 168 16.94 5.46 -15.66
CA ARG A 168 15.70 5.60 -16.43
C ARG A 168 14.60 4.82 -15.71
N ASP A 169 13.56 5.52 -15.29
CA ASP A 169 12.39 4.91 -14.68
C ASP A 169 11.23 4.88 -15.69
N HIS A 170 10.61 3.71 -15.79
CA HIS A 170 9.46 3.43 -16.64
C HIS A 170 8.18 3.24 -15.82
N HIS A 171 8.27 3.10 -14.50
CA HIS A 171 7.12 2.89 -13.63
C HIS A 171 6.35 4.20 -13.46
N HIS A 172 5.03 4.11 -13.59
CA HIS A 172 4.18 5.25 -13.33
C HIS A 172 2.89 4.82 -12.64
N ILE A 173 2.46 5.58 -11.64
CA ILE A 173 1.29 5.25 -10.83
C ILE A 173 0.38 6.46 -10.83
N LEU A 174 -0.84 6.30 -11.32
CA LEU A 174 -1.89 7.29 -11.17
C LEU A 174 -2.56 7.08 -9.82
N HIS A 175 -2.65 8.14 -9.03
CA HIS A 175 -3.23 8.14 -7.70
C HIS A 175 -4.43 9.09 -7.63
N PHE A 176 -5.59 8.55 -7.29
CA PHE A 176 -6.84 9.30 -7.11
C PHE A 176 -7.33 9.15 -5.68
N THR A 177 -7.85 10.22 -5.13
CA THR A 177 -8.22 10.30 -3.71
C THR A 177 -9.65 10.80 -3.52
N TYR A 178 -10.31 10.22 -2.53
CA TYR A 178 -11.54 10.74 -1.93
C TYR A 178 -11.31 10.92 -0.45
N ARG A 179 -11.69 12.06 0.10
CA ARG A 179 -11.66 12.33 1.53
C ARG A 179 -12.90 13.10 1.93
N ARG A 180 -13.58 12.61 2.96
CA ARG A 180 -14.66 13.34 3.63
C ARG A 180 -14.19 13.81 5.00
N HIS A 181 -14.00 15.12 5.12
CA HIS A 181 -13.59 15.77 6.37
C HIS A 181 -14.70 15.71 7.41
N SER A 182 -14.34 15.88 8.68
CA SER A 182 -15.28 15.86 9.81
C SER A 182 -16.29 17.01 9.78
N ASN A 183 -15.93 18.15 9.20
CA ASN A 183 -16.81 19.30 8.95
C ASN A 183 -17.84 19.05 7.82
N GLY A 184 -17.77 17.92 7.13
CA GLY A 184 -18.64 17.54 6.02
C GLY A 184 -18.18 18.01 4.64
N GLU A 185 -17.03 18.67 4.54
CA GLU A 185 -16.37 18.99 3.26
C GLU A 185 -15.86 17.72 2.59
N VAL A 186 -15.99 17.67 1.26
CA VAL A 186 -15.63 16.50 0.45
C VAL A 186 -14.61 16.94 -0.60
N GLU A 187 -13.43 16.34 -0.54
CA GLU A 187 -12.42 16.40 -1.58
C GLU A 187 -12.49 15.10 -2.37
N SER A 188 -12.76 15.18 -3.67
CA SER A 188 -12.92 13.98 -4.50
C SER A 188 -12.30 14.18 -5.88
N ASP A 189 -11.42 13.27 -6.27
CA ASP A 189 -10.95 13.15 -7.65
C ASP A 189 -11.90 12.32 -8.52
N PHE A 190 -12.97 11.79 -7.92
CA PHE A 190 -13.94 10.91 -8.57
C PHE A 190 -15.17 11.66 -9.10
N GLY A 191 -15.13 13.00 -9.17
CA GLY A 191 -16.18 13.83 -9.75
C GLY A 191 -16.30 13.70 -11.28
N LEU A 192 -17.36 14.28 -11.87
CA LEU A 192 -17.51 14.35 -13.35
C LEU A 192 -16.56 15.37 -14.00
N ASP A 193 -16.16 16.38 -13.24
CA ASP A 193 -15.14 17.38 -13.60
C ASP A 193 -13.75 16.78 -13.87
N ASN A 194 -13.47 15.60 -13.30
CA ASN A 194 -12.27 14.80 -13.56
C ASN A 194 -12.55 13.48 -14.30
N ALA A 195 -13.75 13.30 -14.85
CA ALA A 195 -14.12 12.07 -15.58
C ALA A 195 -13.13 11.68 -16.70
N PRO A 196 -12.60 12.61 -17.51
CA PRO A 196 -11.61 12.25 -18.52
C PRO A 196 -10.28 11.75 -17.93
N GLY A 197 -9.89 12.20 -16.74
CA GLY A 197 -8.70 11.69 -16.04
C GLY A 197 -8.87 10.24 -15.58
N LEU A 198 -10.04 9.91 -15.02
CA LEU A 198 -10.41 8.53 -14.68
C LEU A 198 -10.48 7.63 -15.93
N ALA A 199 -11.11 8.13 -17.00
CA ALA A 199 -11.20 7.41 -18.27
C ALA A 199 -9.83 7.18 -18.90
N PHE A 200 -8.91 8.16 -18.78
CA PHE A 200 -7.53 8.01 -19.22
C PHE A 200 -6.81 6.93 -18.40
N ALA A 201 -6.98 6.89 -17.08
CA ALA A 201 -6.38 5.84 -16.24
C ALA A 201 -6.82 4.43 -16.68
N ALA A 202 -8.13 4.24 -16.84
CA ALA A 202 -8.70 2.98 -17.33
C ALA A 202 -8.23 2.62 -18.75
N ARG A 203 -8.17 3.60 -19.65
CA ARG A 203 -7.67 3.41 -21.02
C ARG A 203 -6.17 3.07 -21.04
N ALA A 204 -5.36 3.78 -20.27
CA ALA A 204 -3.92 3.64 -20.27
C ALA A 204 -3.51 2.30 -19.67
N THR A 205 -4.08 1.91 -18.53
CA THR A 205 -3.79 0.61 -17.91
C THR A 205 -4.27 -0.57 -18.78
N SER A 206 -5.26 -0.37 -19.66
CA SER A 206 -5.69 -1.39 -20.63
C SER A 206 -4.81 -1.51 -21.89
N SER A 207 -3.74 -0.70 -22.02
CA SER A 207 -2.90 -0.63 -23.23
C SER A 207 -1.91 -1.79 -23.34
N PHE A 208 -2.43 -3.02 -23.41
CA PHE A 208 -1.60 -4.21 -23.47
C PHE A 208 -0.79 -4.26 -24.78
N PRO A 209 0.55 -4.42 -24.73
CA PRO A 209 1.38 -4.48 -25.92
C PRO A 209 0.92 -5.53 -26.93
N GLY A 210 0.76 -5.12 -28.19
CA GLY A 210 0.32 -5.98 -29.28
C GLY A 210 -1.20 -6.14 -29.41
N ALA A 211 -1.99 -5.78 -28.40
CA ALA A 211 -3.46 -5.75 -28.49
C ALA A 211 -3.98 -4.33 -28.78
N PHE A 212 -3.54 -3.35 -27.99
CA PHE A 212 -3.91 -1.94 -28.12
C PHE A 212 -2.69 -1.06 -28.41
N PRO A 213 -2.85 0.10 -29.08
CA PRO A 213 -1.81 1.10 -29.17
C PRO A 213 -1.56 1.76 -27.79
N PRO A 214 -0.35 2.28 -27.53
CA PRO A 214 -0.07 3.05 -26.32
C PRO A 214 -1.06 4.21 -26.15
N ALA A 215 -1.51 4.42 -24.92
CA ALA A 215 -2.40 5.52 -24.57
C ALA A 215 -1.63 6.83 -24.44
N ARG A 216 -2.29 7.94 -24.79
CA ARG A 216 -1.73 9.30 -24.67
C ARG A 216 -2.82 10.25 -24.23
N ILE A 217 -2.52 11.19 -23.35
CA ILE A 217 -3.55 12.13 -22.82
C ILE A 217 -4.18 12.96 -23.94
N VAL A 218 -3.43 13.29 -24.99
CA VAL A 218 -3.97 14.00 -26.18
C VAL A 218 -5.15 13.25 -26.82
N GLU A 219 -5.17 11.92 -26.78
CA GLU A 219 -6.27 11.11 -27.32
C GLU A 219 -7.57 11.36 -26.53
N MET A 220 -7.46 11.59 -25.23
CA MET A 220 -8.61 11.86 -24.37
C MET A 220 -9.20 13.24 -24.63
N ASN A 221 -8.35 14.24 -24.93
CA ASN A 221 -8.84 15.57 -25.33
C ASN A 221 -9.73 15.49 -26.57
N GLU A 222 -9.30 14.71 -27.58
CA GLU A 222 -10.07 14.51 -28.81
C GLU A 222 -11.42 13.83 -28.54
N VAL A 223 -11.43 12.81 -27.69
CA VAL A 223 -12.67 12.09 -27.29
C VAL A 223 -13.65 13.02 -26.58
N VAL A 224 -13.16 13.82 -25.63
CA VAL A 224 -13.99 14.79 -24.89
C VAL A 224 -14.59 15.83 -25.83
N LEU A 225 -13.79 16.38 -26.76
CA LEU A 225 -14.25 17.34 -27.76
C LEU A 225 -15.31 16.75 -28.70
N GLN A 226 -15.11 15.53 -29.20
CA GLN A 226 -16.07 14.85 -30.08
C GLN A 226 -17.42 14.58 -29.41
N ARG A 227 -17.42 14.42 -28.08
CA ARG A 227 -18.62 14.20 -27.27
C ARG A 227 -19.22 15.49 -26.71
N ASN A 228 -18.72 16.66 -27.09
CA ASN A 228 -19.12 17.96 -26.54
C ASN A 228 -19.00 18.01 -25.01
N GLY A 229 -18.04 17.28 -24.43
CA GLY A 229 -17.75 17.28 -23.01
C GLY A 229 -16.75 18.37 -22.61
N SER A 230 -16.46 18.45 -21.31
CA SER A 230 -15.45 19.34 -20.74
C SER A 230 -14.52 18.59 -19.80
N TRP A 231 -13.27 19.05 -19.68
CA TRP A 231 -12.32 18.58 -18.66
C TRP A 231 -11.83 19.73 -17.76
N PRO A 232 -12.66 20.25 -16.83
CA PRO A 232 -12.29 21.38 -16.00
C PRO A 232 -10.99 21.18 -15.20
N ARG A 233 -10.80 19.99 -14.61
CA ARG A 233 -9.64 19.68 -13.76
C ARG A 233 -8.42 19.15 -14.53
N ARG A 234 -8.33 19.38 -15.85
CA ARG A 234 -7.23 18.86 -16.68
C ARG A 234 -5.84 19.32 -16.21
N ALA A 235 -5.68 20.61 -15.95
CA ALA A 235 -4.39 21.17 -15.54
C ALA A 235 -3.96 20.61 -14.18
N GLU A 236 -4.91 20.51 -13.25
CA GLU A 236 -4.71 19.92 -11.93
C GLU A 236 -4.34 18.44 -12.02
N PHE A 237 -5.06 17.65 -12.83
CA PHE A 237 -4.75 16.25 -13.10
C PHE A 237 -3.31 16.08 -13.60
N ILE A 238 -2.90 16.89 -14.58
CA ILE A 238 -1.53 16.80 -15.12
C ILE A 238 -0.48 17.15 -14.06
N ALA A 239 -0.70 18.23 -13.31
CA ALA A 239 0.23 18.67 -12.27
C ALA A 239 0.36 17.66 -11.12
N LYS A 240 -0.76 17.07 -10.68
CA LYS A 240 -0.82 16.09 -9.59
C LYS A 240 -0.27 14.73 -10.01
N SER A 241 -0.64 14.23 -11.19
CA SER A 241 -0.33 12.87 -11.62
C SER A 241 1.04 12.73 -12.31
N PHE A 242 1.59 13.78 -12.93
CA PHE A 242 2.84 13.69 -13.70
C PHE A 242 3.96 14.65 -13.23
N PRO A 243 4.21 14.81 -11.92
CA PRO A 243 5.17 15.79 -11.43
C PRO A 243 6.62 15.45 -11.85
N ASN A 244 6.97 14.17 -12.01
CA ASN A 244 8.30 13.75 -12.42
C ASN A 244 8.57 14.05 -13.90
N HIS A 245 7.59 13.80 -14.78
CA HIS A 245 7.68 14.15 -16.20
C HIS A 245 7.86 15.66 -16.40
N LEU A 246 7.05 16.47 -15.71
CA LEU A 246 7.14 17.93 -15.78
C LEU A 246 8.53 18.44 -15.33
N ARG A 247 9.10 17.87 -14.27
CA ARG A 247 10.46 18.20 -13.81
C ARG A 247 11.54 17.77 -14.78
N ALA A 248 11.34 16.65 -15.48
CA ALA A 248 12.24 16.19 -16.55
C ALA A 248 12.10 17.02 -17.85
N GLY A 249 11.24 18.05 -17.88
CA GLY A 249 10.97 18.83 -19.07
C GLY A 249 10.19 18.07 -20.15
N ILE A 250 9.55 16.96 -19.79
CA ILE A 250 8.76 16.12 -20.68
C ILE A 250 7.30 16.55 -20.58
N ASP A 251 6.68 16.88 -21.72
CA ASP A 251 5.24 17.14 -21.79
C ASP A 251 4.45 15.81 -21.60
N PRO A 252 3.76 15.61 -20.46
CA PRO A 252 3.04 14.37 -20.19
C PRO A 252 1.95 14.06 -21.21
N THR A 253 1.48 15.07 -21.95
CA THR A 253 0.36 14.90 -22.87
C THR A 253 0.69 14.10 -24.12
N THR A 254 1.99 14.01 -24.42
CA THR A 254 2.55 13.32 -25.60
C THR A 254 3.16 11.95 -25.27
N VAL A 255 3.38 11.68 -23.98
CA VAL A 255 3.99 10.43 -23.49
C VAL A 255 3.11 9.24 -23.82
N SER A 256 3.76 8.14 -24.21
CA SER A 256 3.11 6.89 -24.61
C SER A 256 3.10 5.90 -23.45
N PHE A 257 1.91 5.67 -22.89
CA PHE A 257 1.70 4.78 -21.77
C PHE A 257 1.19 3.41 -22.21
N LEU A 258 1.78 2.37 -21.65
CA LEU A 258 1.42 0.96 -21.77
C LEU A 258 0.72 0.48 -20.50
N ASP A 259 0.13 -0.72 -20.59
CA ASP A 259 -0.43 -1.44 -19.44
C ASP A 259 0.61 -1.59 -18.33
N GLY A 260 0.23 -1.19 -17.11
CA GLY A 260 1.06 -1.33 -15.91
C GLY A 260 1.44 -2.76 -15.61
N SER A 261 0.68 -3.74 -16.08
CA SER A 261 0.97 -5.17 -15.92
C SER A 261 2.28 -5.61 -16.55
N VAL A 262 2.85 -4.84 -17.49
CA VAL A 262 4.18 -5.07 -18.08
C VAL A 262 5.24 -5.05 -16.99
N LEU A 263 5.17 -4.04 -16.13
CA LEU A 263 6.06 -3.84 -15.01
C LEU A 263 5.48 -4.44 -13.73
N ASN A 264 4.34 -3.95 -13.25
CA ASN A 264 3.72 -4.33 -11.98
C ASN A 264 2.26 -4.77 -12.19
N ASN A 265 2.03 -6.09 -12.19
CA ASN A 265 0.70 -6.67 -12.38
C ASN A 265 -0.12 -6.79 -11.08
N ARG A 266 0.51 -6.67 -9.91
CA ARG A 266 -0.17 -6.75 -8.61
C ARG A 266 0.43 -5.68 -7.70
N PRO A 267 -0.11 -4.45 -7.69
CA PRO A 267 0.44 -3.33 -6.92
C PRO A 267 0.17 -3.45 -5.41
N PHE A 268 0.71 -4.50 -4.76
CA PHE A 268 0.56 -4.68 -3.32
C PHE A 268 1.35 -3.63 -2.56
N GLN A 269 2.52 -3.23 -3.07
CA GLN A 269 3.34 -2.22 -2.39
C GLN A 269 2.59 -0.90 -2.21
N GLU A 270 1.84 -0.46 -3.22
CA GLU A 270 1.03 0.75 -3.19
C GLU A 270 -0.10 0.60 -2.17
N ALA A 271 -0.81 -0.53 -2.19
CA ALA A 271 -1.87 -0.82 -1.24
C ALA A 271 -1.33 -0.86 0.20
N ILE A 272 -0.25 -1.60 0.46
CA ILE A 272 0.39 -1.72 1.78
C ILE A 272 0.87 -0.36 2.27
N SER A 273 1.50 0.44 1.40
CA SER A 273 1.97 1.78 1.77
C SER A 273 0.80 2.69 2.16
N ALA A 274 -0.34 2.56 1.48
CA ALA A 274 -1.55 3.32 1.77
C ALA A 274 -2.33 2.86 3.01
N ILE A 275 -2.09 1.64 3.52
CA ILE A 275 -2.62 1.17 4.82
C ILE A 275 -1.98 1.98 5.96
N HIS A 276 -0.70 2.33 5.82
CA HIS A 276 0.03 3.09 6.82
C HIS A 276 -0.59 4.48 6.97
N GLY A 277 -1.26 4.69 8.10
CA GLY A 277 -1.87 5.95 8.46
C GLY A 277 -3.37 6.09 8.19
N ARG A 278 -4.07 5.01 7.80
CA ARG A 278 -5.53 5.01 7.71
C ARG A 278 -6.18 5.22 9.09
N PRO A 279 -7.13 6.17 9.23
CA PRO A 279 -7.88 6.29 10.45
C PRO A 279 -8.87 5.13 10.62
N ALA A 280 -9.02 4.65 11.85
CA ALA A 280 -9.94 3.59 12.23
C ALA A 280 -10.71 4.00 13.49
N PHE A 281 -11.86 4.65 13.33
CA PHE A 281 -12.63 5.21 14.46
C PHE A 281 -13.26 4.16 15.40
N ARG A 282 -13.24 2.87 15.01
CA ARG A 282 -13.68 1.70 15.80
C ARG A 282 -12.63 0.61 15.71
N GLU A 283 -12.79 -0.49 16.45
CA GLU A 283 -12.00 -1.70 16.21
C GLU A 283 -12.16 -2.18 14.75
N ILE A 284 -11.07 -2.69 14.18
CA ILE A 284 -10.96 -3.03 12.77
C ILE A 284 -10.22 -4.35 12.60
N ASP A 285 -10.75 -5.18 11.71
CA ASP A 285 -10.04 -6.32 11.14
C ASP A 285 -9.54 -5.91 9.74
N ARG A 286 -8.21 -5.80 9.58
CA ARG A 286 -7.59 -5.27 8.35
C ARG A 286 -7.19 -6.40 7.43
N ARG A 287 -7.79 -6.42 6.24
CA ARG A 287 -7.55 -7.44 5.21
C ARG A 287 -7.06 -6.84 3.91
N LEU A 288 -6.03 -7.46 3.35
CA LEU A 288 -5.55 -7.25 2.00
C LEU A 288 -6.13 -8.37 1.11
N VAL A 289 -7.20 -8.04 0.39
CA VAL A 289 -7.88 -9.00 -0.50
C VAL A 289 -7.38 -8.80 -1.92
N TYR A 290 -6.87 -9.85 -2.56
CA TYR A 290 -6.49 -9.81 -3.97
C TYR A 290 -7.23 -10.82 -4.83
N ILE A 291 -7.47 -10.43 -6.08
CA ILE A 291 -8.21 -11.24 -7.05
C ILE A 291 -7.20 -11.97 -7.94
N ASP A 292 -7.26 -13.29 -7.96
CA ASP A 292 -6.41 -14.15 -8.78
C ASP A 292 -7.27 -15.15 -9.58
N PRO A 293 -7.73 -14.78 -10.79
CA PRO A 293 -8.64 -15.62 -11.57
C PRO A 293 -7.96 -16.87 -12.15
N HIS A 294 -6.62 -16.88 -12.25
CA HIS A 294 -5.85 -18.00 -12.80
C HIS A 294 -4.56 -18.21 -11.99
N PRO A 295 -4.68 -18.72 -10.75
CA PRO A 295 -3.52 -19.02 -9.91
C PRO A 295 -2.71 -20.16 -10.54
N VAL A 296 -1.38 -20.10 -10.37
CA VAL A 296 -0.48 -21.14 -10.88
C VAL A 296 -0.73 -22.45 -10.11
N PRO A 297 -1.02 -23.58 -10.80
CA PRO A 297 -1.18 -24.86 -10.12
C PRO A 297 0.09 -25.26 -9.37
N ALA A 298 -0.07 -25.97 -8.26
CA ALA A 298 1.03 -26.58 -7.52
C ALA A 298 1.67 -27.71 -8.36
N VAL A 299 2.68 -27.35 -9.16
CA VAL A 299 3.67 -28.15 -9.89
C VAL A 299 3.23 -29.51 -10.47
N LEU A 300 3.24 -29.59 -11.82
CA LEU A 300 3.92 -30.65 -12.55
C LEU A 300 5.08 -30.00 -13.34
N PRO A 301 6.23 -30.67 -13.52
CA PRO A 301 7.33 -30.13 -14.33
C PRO A 301 6.82 -29.85 -15.74
N ARG A 302 6.95 -28.59 -16.18
CA ARG A 302 6.48 -28.15 -17.51
C ARG A 302 7.17 -29.00 -18.58
N GLN A 303 6.38 -29.69 -19.40
CA GLN A 303 6.81 -29.95 -20.77
C GLN A 303 7.11 -28.58 -21.41
N HIS A 304 8.23 -28.45 -22.13
CA HIS A 304 8.59 -27.25 -22.87
C HIS A 304 7.57 -27.01 -24.01
N VAL A 305 6.40 -26.47 -23.66
CA VAL A 305 5.42 -25.99 -24.63
C VAL A 305 5.93 -24.65 -25.16
N VAL A 306 5.89 -24.48 -26.48
CA VAL A 306 6.23 -23.21 -27.13
C VAL A 306 5.42 -22.09 -26.48
N PRO A 307 6.06 -21.02 -25.96
CA PRO A 307 5.35 -19.91 -25.34
C PRO A 307 4.30 -19.34 -26.28
N GLY A 308 3.12 -19.00 -25.74
CA GLY A 308 2.09 -18.33 -26.51
C GLY A 308 2.60 -17.00 -27.10
N PHE A 309 2.00 -16.56 -28.20
CA PHE A 309 2.38 -15.33 -28.92
C PHE A 309 2.50 -14.09 -28.01
N PHE A 310 1.57 -13.90 -27.07
CA PHE A 310 1.61 -12.76 -26.15
C PHE A 310 2.73 -12.86 -25.11
N THR A 311 3.08 -14.08 -24.68
CA THR A 311 4.25 -14.33 -23.84
C THR A 311 5.54 -14.00 -24.58
N MET A 312 5.62 -14.33 -25.88
CA MET A 312 6.75 -13.94 -26.74
C MET A 312 6.84 -12.43 -26.94
N LEU A 313 5.71 -11.74 -27.12
CA LEU A 313 5.71 -10.29 -27.31
C LEU A 313 6.10 -9.52 -26.04
N ARG A 314 5.65 -10.00 -24.87
CA ARG A 314 6.08 -9.49 -23.57
C ARG A 314 7.57 -9.76 -23.32
N GLY A 315 8.07 -10.93 -23.70
CA GLY A 315 9.50 -11.26 -23.63
C GLY A 315 10.37 -10.48 -24.62
N ALA A 316 9.81 -10.06 -25.76
CA ALA A 316 10.50 -9.25 -26.77
C ALA A 316 10.68 -7.77 -26.38
N LEU A 317 9.94 -7.29 -25.35
CA LEU A 317 10.17 -5.98 -24.73
C LEU A 317 11.34 -6.01 -23.72
N SER A 318 12.39 -6.80 -24.00
CA SER A 318 13.47 -7.17 -23.07
C SER A 318 14.22 -6.00 -22.44
N ASP A 319 14.10 -4.80 -23.01
CA ASP A 319 14.72 -3.56 -22.49
C ASP A 319 13.96 -2.98 -21.28
N ILE A 320 12.74 -3.43 -21.00
CA ILE A 320 11.91 -3.01 -19.86
C ILE A 320 11.91 -4.14 -18.80
N PRO A 321 12.59 -3.98 -17.65
CA PRO A 321 12.66 -5.03 -16.63
C PRO A 321 11.29 -5.23 -15.95
N SER A 322 10.61 -6.35 -16.17
CA SER A 322 9.37 -6.65 -15.45
C SER A 322 9.63 -6.85 -13.95
N SER A 323 8.76 -6.31 -13.08
CA SER A 323 8.93 -6.42 -11.62
C SER A 323 8.76 -7.84 -11.08
N GLN A 324 9.25 -8.03 -9.85
CA GLN A 324 9.48 -9.28 -9.12
C GLN A 324 8.20 -10.11 -8.83
N PRO A 325 8.33 -11.41 -8.51
CA PRO A 325 7.20 -12.27 -8.18
C PRO A 325 6.46 -11.77 -6.93
N VAL A 326 5.13 -11.93 -6.94
CA VAL A 326 4.18 -11.70 -5.83
C VAL A 326 4.66 -12.17 -4.45
N ILE A 327 5.50 -13.21 -4.43
CA ILE A 327 6.12 -13.77 -3.23
C ILE A 327 6.91 -12.71 -2.44
N ASP A 328 7.69 -11.87 -3.12
CA ASP A 328 8.55 -10.88 -2.45
C ASP A 328 7.72 -9.80 -1.74
N GLU A 329 6.52 -9.49 -2.27
CA GLU A 329 5.61 -8.50 -1.67
C GLU A 329 4.81 -9.12 -0.51
N LEU A 330 4.31 -10.34 -0.67
CA LEU A 330 3.61 -11.06 0.41
C LEU A 330 4.54 -11.36 1.60
N THR A 331 5.81 -11.69 1.32
CA THR A 331 6.82 -11.91 2.37
C THR A 331 7.01 -10.66 3.22
N ARG A 332 6.98 -9.46 2.64
CA ARG A 332 7.07 -8.20 3.41
C ARG A 332 5.91 -8.02 4.38
N VAL A 333 4.68 -8.43 4.01
CA VAL A 333 3.52 -8.36 4.91
C VAL A 333 3.65 -9.36 6.05
N ILE A 334 4.11 -10.57 5.77
CA ILE A 334 4.37 -11.59 6.80
C ILE A 334 5.44 -11.08 7.78
N GLU A 335 6.55 -10.56 7.28
CA GLU A 335 7.62 -9.97 8.10
C GLU A 335 7.12 -8.78 8.95
N PHE A 336 6.24 -7.95 8.37
CA PHE A 336 5.58 -6.86 9.08
C PHE A 336 4.69 -7.37 10.22
N ASN A 337 3.81 -8.35 9.96
CA ASN A 337 2.94 -8.93 10.98
C ASN A 337 3.74 -9.58 12.11
N GLU A 338 4.84 -10.27 11.80
CA GLU A 338 5.76 -10.77 12.83
C GLU A 338 6.38 -9.65 13.66
N GLN A 339 6.77 -8.53 13.03
CA GLN A 339 7.31 -7.39 13.75
C GLN A 339 6.26 -6.74 14.66
N VAL A 340 5.01 -6.60 14.20
CA VAL A 340 3.88 -6.13 15.00
C VAL A 340 3.67 -7.02 16.23
N ARG A 341 3.64 -8.35 16.05
CA ARG A 341 3.50 -9.31 17.15
C ARG A 341 4.63 -9.20 18.17
N ARG A 342 5.89 -9.07 17.71
CA ARG A 342 7.05 -8.88 18.60
C ARG A 342 6.94 -7.58 19.41
N LEU A 343 6.55 -6.47 18.78
CA LEU A 343 6.38 -5.19 19.47
C LEU A 343 5.24 -5.21 20.48
N ARG A 344 4.08 -5.80 20.14
CA ARG A 344 2.96 -5.99 21.08
C ARG A 344 3.39 -6.78 22.30
N ALA A 345 4.09 -7.91 22.11
CA ALA A 345 4.60 -8.72 23.22
C ALA A 345 5.52 -7.93 24.16
N ILE A 346 6.41 -7.07 23.61
CA ILE A 346 7.26 -6.20 24.42
C ILE A 346 6.42 -5.21 25.22
N VAL A 347 5.49 -4.50 24.56
CA VAL A 347 4.59 -3.51 25.20
C VAL A 347 3.79 -4.14 26.34
N ASP A 348 3.20 -5.32 26.10
CA ASP A 348 2.40 -6.04 27.08
C ASP A 348 3.23 -6.55 28.26
N SER A 349 4.43 -7.07 27.99
CA SER A 349 5.35 -7.53 29.05
C SER A 349 5.84 -6.39 29.95
N ALA A 350 6.04 -5.18 29.39
CA ALA A 350 6.52 -4.02 30.14
C ALA A 350 5.40 -3.31 30.92
N ARG A 351 4.14 -3.50 30.54
CA ARG A 351 2.98 -2.79 31.08
C ARG A 351 2.86 -2.88 32.61
N PRO A 352 2.94 -4.05 33.28
CA PRO A 352 2.81 -4.11 34.73
C PRO A 352 3.85 -3.25 35.48
N HIS A 353 5.08 -3.22 34.97
CA HIS A 353 6.16 -2.44 35.57
C HIS A 353 5.97 -0.94 35.32
N ILE A 354 5.61 -0.54 34.09
CA ILE A 354 5.33 0.86 33.76
C ILE A 354 4.12 1.38 34.56
N ASN A 355 3.10 0.57 34.76
CA ASN A 355 1.96 0.90 35.62
C ASN A 355 2.40 1.24 37.06
N GLN A 356 3.38 0.51 37.60
CA GLN A 356 3.93 0.81 38.93
C GLN A 356 4.74 2.11 38.93
N LEU A 357 5.52 2.39 37.88
CA LEU A 357 6.30 3.62 37.76
C LEU A 357 5.39 4.85 37.64
N VAL A 358 4.36 4.78 36.79
CA VAL A 358 3.35 5.84 36.66
C VAL A 358 2.61 6.05 37.99
N GLY A 359 2.26 4.96 38.69
CA GLY A 359 1.61 5.02 40.00
C GLY A 359 2.45 5.68 41.11
N LYS A 360 3.77 5.82 40.95
CA LYS A 360 4.61 6.58 41.89
C LYS A 360 4.52 8.09 41.67
N VAL A 361 4.17 8.52 40.46
CA VAL A 361 4.07 9.95 40.07
C VAL A 361 2.65 10.47 40.27
N VAL A 362 1.65 9.65 39.94
CA VAL A 362 0.25 10.04 40.08
C VAL A 362 -0.17 9.96 41.54
N THR A 363 -0.41 11.12 42.15
CA THR A 363 -0.73 11.29 43.56
C THR A 363 -2.23 11.21 43.88
N THR A 364 -3.09 11.23 42.86
CA THR A 364 -4.55 11.32 42.96
C THR A 364 -5.20 10.08 42.35
N THR A 365 -6.34 9.62 42.88
CA THR A 365 -7.08 8.52 42.25
C THR A 365 -7.72 8.98 40.93
N PHE A 366 -7.71 8.11 39.92
CA PHE A 366 -8.32 8.38 38.61
C PHE A 366 -9.86 8.42 38.64
N ASP A 367 -10.48 8.43 39.82
CA ASP A 367 -11.93 8.55 40.01
C ASP A 367 -12.36 10.01 40.20
N GLN A 368 -11.40 10.92 40.41
CA GLN A 368 -11.67 12.34 40.61
C GLN A 368 -11.43 13.14 39.32
N PRO A 369 -12.04 14.33 39.15
CA PRO A 369 -11.66 15.27 38.10
C PRO A 369 -10.17 15.59 38.19
N ILE A 370 -9.49 15.64 37.04
CA ILE A 370 -8.06 15.93 36.95
C ILE A 370 -7.91 17.19 36.12
N SER A 371 -7.18 18.18 36.63
CA SER A 371 -6.90 19.42 35.88
C SER A 371 -5.80 19.23 34.84
N SER A 372 -5.78 20.07 33.79
CA SER A 372 -4.71 20.03 32.80
C SER A 372 -3.35 20.44 33.38
N GLU A 373 -3.33 21.26 34.44
CA GLU A 373 -2.11 21.62 35.17
C GLU A 373 -1.50 20.43 35.92
N GLU A 374 -2.33 19.61 36.57
CA GLU A 374 -1.89 18.37 37.23
C GLU A 374 -1.34 17.37 36.21
N LEU A 375 -2.02 17.18 35.07
CA LEU A 375 -1.54 16.30 34.00
C LEU A 375 -0.20 16.75 33.44
N ARG A 376 -0.03 18.06 33.22
CA ARG A 376 1.25 18.63 32.79
C ARG A 376 2.35 18.34 33.80
N ALA A 377 2.08 18.56 35.09
CA ALA A 377 3.05 18.32 36.16
C ALA A 377 3.46 16.84 36.23
N TRP A 378 2.50 15.91 36.16
CA TRP A 378 2.80 14.48 36.13
C TRP A 378 3.58 14.09 34.88
N ARG A 379 3.23 14.62 33.71
CA ARG A 379 3.97 14.37 32.45
C ARG A 379 5.42 14.82 32.55
N GLU A 380 5.68 16.00 33.10
CA GLU A 380 7.04 16.52 33.30
C GLU A 380 7.82 15.63 34.28
N GLN A 381 7.21 15.27 35.41
CA GLN A 381 7.82 14.35 36.38
C GLN A 381 8.12 12.98 35.77
N VAL A 382 7.21 12.40 34.97
CA VAL A 382 7.46 11.11 34.31
C VAL A 382 8.65 11.21 33.36
N ASN A 383 8.76 12.26 32.54
CA ASN A 383 9.90 12.42 31.64
C ASN A 383 11.24 12.48 32.40
N SER A 384 11.29 13.15 33.55
CA SER A 384 12.46 13.14 34.43
C SER A 384 12.76 11.77 35.01
N HIS A 385 11.74 10.97 35.36
CA HIS A 385 11.94 9.58 35.81
C HIS A 385 12.45 8.69 34.68
N VAL A 386 11.94 8.84 33.47
CA VAL A 386 12.38 8.05 32.30
C VAL A 386 13.87 8.27 32.02
N ALA A 387 14.32 9.53 32.08
CA ALA A 387 15.72 9.87 31.89
C ALA A 387 16.62 9.16 32.93
N ARG A 388 16.21 9.16 34.20
CA ARG A 388 16.94 8.52 35.30
C ARG A 388 16.92 7.00 35.24
N ASP A 389 15.74 6.41 35.07
CA ASP A 389 15.51 4.97 35.24
C ASP A 389 15.95 4.15 34.03
N ALA A 390 15.93 4.72 32.82
CA ALA A 390 16.35 4.02 31.60
C ALA A 390 17.90 3.94 31.45
N GLY A 391 18.64 4.73 32.22
CA GLY A 391 20.11 4.69 32.27
C GLY A 391 20.78 4.73 30.89
N PHE A 392 21.65 3.77 30.60
CA PHE A 392 22.39 3.71 29.33
C PHE A 392 21.48 3.67 28.08
N ALA A 393 20.30 3.05 28.17
CA ALA A 393 19.36 2.97 27.04
C ALA A 393 18.81 4.36 26.66
N TYR A 394 18.68 5.27 27.63
CA TYR A 394 18.22 6.64 27.40
C TYR A 394 19.17 7.42 26.47
N GLN A 395 20.49 7.18 26.57
CA GLN A 395 21.48 7.86 25.75
C GLN A 395 21.32 7.51 24.27
N ALA A 396 21.15 6.22 23.96
CA ALA A 396 20.90 5.77 22.60
C ALA A 396 19.55 6.30 22.08
N TYR A 397 18.52 6.28 22.92
CA TYR A 397 17.19 6.80 22.61
C TYR A 397 17.21 8.29 22.25
N VAL A 398 17.84 9.16 23.05
CA VAL A 398 17.92 10.59 22.74
C VAL A 398 18.70 10.86 21.45
N ARG A 399 19.78 10.12 21.19
CA ARG A 399 20.53 10.23 19.92
C ARG A 399 19.69 9.87 18.71
N LEU A 400 18.89 8.81 18.79
CA LEU A 400 17.95 8.44 17.73
C LEU A 400 16.86 9.51 17.54
N LYS A 401 16.36 10.10 18.62
CA LYS A 401 15.39 11.20 18.53
C LYS A 401 15.99 12.42 17.84
N LEU A 402 17.20 12.83 18.24
CA LEU A 402 17.89 13.95 17.60
C LEU A 402 18.14 13.69 16.11
N ALA A 403 18.57 12.49 15.73
CA ALA A 403 18.71 12.11 14.33
C ALA A 403 17.37 12.19 13.57
N SER A 404 16.29 11.67 14.16
CA SER A 404 14.94 11.73 13.58
C SER A 404 14.45 13.17 13.38
N VAL A 405 14.74 14.07 14.32
CA VAL A 405 14.30 15.48 14.25
C VAL A 405 15.11 16.28 13.23
N ARG A 406 16.41 16.00 13.10
CA ARG A 406 17.24 16.60 12.03
C ARG A 406 16.81 16.15 10.64
N ALA A 407 16.55 14.85 10.47
CA ALA A 407 16.00 14.30 9.24
C ALA A 407 14.66 14.95 8.89
N PHE A 408 13.75 15.09 9.87
CA PHE A 408 12.47 15.78 9.69
C PHE A 408 12.66 17.24 9.23
N GLY A 409 13.54 18.01 9.87
CA GLY A 409 13.82 19.39 9.48
C GLY A 409 14.35 19.50 8.05
N ALA A 410 15.25 18.59 7.65
CA ALA A 410 15.78 18.54 6.29
C ALA A 410 14.70 18.17 5.26
N GLU A 411 13.91 17.13 5.52
CA GLU A 411 12.80 16.71 4.67
C GLU A 411 11.77 17.82 4.49
N LEU A 412 11.45 18.54 5.56
CA LEU A 412 10.52 19.66 5.52
C LEU A 412 11.04 20.79 4.62
N ILE A 413 12.31 21.18 4.75
CA ILE A 413 12.93 22.18 3.89
C ILE A 413 12.86 21.77 2.42
N VAL A 414 13.15 20.50 2.11
CA VAL A 414 13.05 19.96 0.74
C VAL A 414 11.62 20.02 0.21
N LYS A 415 10.63 19.68 1.04
CA LYS A 415 9.20 19.81 0.70
C LYS A 415 8.80 21.27 0.45
N LEU A 416 9.27 22.22 1.27
CA LEU A 416 9.04 23.66 1.07
C LEU A 416 9.61 24.16 -0.27
N ARG A 417 10.70 23.54 -0.76
CA ARG A 417 11.25 23.79 -2.10
C ARG A 417 10.47 23.14 -3.24
N GLY A 418 9.52 22.25 -2.96
CA GLY A 418 8.75 21.51 -3.97
C GLY A 418 9.56 20.47 -4.75
N VAL A 419 10.72 20.07 -4.20
CA VAL A 419 11.67 19.14 -4.83
C VAL A 419 11.44 17.71 -4.32
N PRO A 420 11.66 16.65 -5.12
CA PRO A 420 11.50 15.26 -4.65
C PRO A 420 12.38 14.91 -3.45
N ALA A 421 11.86 14.07 -2.56
CA ALA A 421 12.55 13.59 -1.36
C ALA A 421 13.86 12.82 -1.68
N GLN A 422 13.97 12.22 -2.86
CA GLN A 422 15.16 11.48 -3.32
C GLN A 422 16.07 12.31 -4.25
N SER A 423 15.87 13.63 -4.32
CA SER A 423 16.73 14.51 -5.12
C SER A 423 18.11 14.69 -4.48
N PRO A 424 19.15 15.06 -5.26
CA PRO A 424 20.46 15.43 -4.70
C PRO A 424 20.38 16.58 -3.68
N LEU A 425 19.42 17.50 -3.86
CA LEU A 425 19.15 18.56 -2.89
C LEU A 425 18.79 18.01 -1.52
N SER A 426 18.05 16.90 -1.46
CA SER A 426 17.63 16.28 -0.19
C SER A 426 18.80 15.90 0.70
N ARG A 427 19.77 15.18 0.13
CA ARG A 427 20.96 14.77 0.87
C ARG A 427 21.83 15.95 1.28
N VAL A 428 21.91 16.98 0.44
CA VAL A 428 22.66 18.20 0.72
C VAL A 428 22.03 18.98 1.86
N VAL A 429 20.72 19.18 1.81
CA VAL A 429 19.98 19.83 2.90
C VAL A 429 20.14 19.04 4.19
N SER A 430 20.07 17.70 4.15
CA SER A 430 20.32 16.86 5.32
C SER A 430 21.69 17.13 5.96
N GLU A 431 22.75 17.13 5.17
CA GLU A 431 24.11 17.35 5.67
C GLU A 431 24.32 18.79 6.15
N ILE A 432 23.68 19.79 5.53
CA ILE A 432 23.69 21.19 6.00
C ILE A 432 22.99 21.31 7.36
N ILE A 433 21.83 20.67 7.53
CA ILE A 433 21.09 20.70 8.80
C ILE A 433 21.86 19.95 9.88
N ASP A 434 22.53 18.83 9.56
CA ASP A 434 23.41 18.15 10.50
C ASP A 434 24.61 19.02 10.91
N ALA A 435 25.28 19.67 9.95
CA ALA A 435 26.38 20.60 10.24
C ALA A 435 25.93 21.81 11.07
N TRP A 436 24.76 22.38 10.75
CA TRP A 436 24.16 23.48 11.53
C TRP A 436 23.84 23.04 12.96
N ALA A 437 23.24 21.86 13.14
CA ALA A 437 22.89 21.35 14.46
C ALA A 437 24.14 21.09 15.33
N LEU A 438 25.22 20.57 14.73
CA LEU A 438 26.51 20.43 15.40
C LEU A 438 27.10 21.79 15.80
N HIS A 439 27.09 22.77 14.90
CA HIS A 439 27.56 24.13 15.17
C HIS A 439 26.77 24.81 16.31
N LYS A 440 25.48 24.49 16.46
CA LYS A 440 24.62 25.01 17.54
C LYS A 440 24.71 24.23 18.86
N GLY A 441 25.54 23.19 18.94
CA GLY A 441 25.63 22.35 20.14
C GLY A 441 24.35 21.55 20.40
N ILE A 442 23.57 21.24 19.37
CA ILE A 442 22.37 20.39 19.48
C ILE A 442 22.82 18.91 19.47
N VAL A 443 23.70 18.57 20.40
CA VAL A 443 24.28 17.23 20.58
C VAL A 443 23.98 16.78 21.99
N TYR A 444 23.71 15.49 22.15
CA TYR A 444 23.53 14.93 23.48
C TYR A 444 24.88 14.75 24.19
N GLU A 445 25.08 15.49 25.27
CA GLU A 445 26.23 15.35 26.18
C GLU A 445 25.76 14.87 27.56
N ARG A 446 26.43 13.84 28.11
CA ARG A 446 26.03 13.19 29.37
C ARG A 446 26.03 14.15 30.57
N ALA A 447 26.99 15.08 30.62
CA ALA A 447 27.13 16.03 31.72
C ALA A 447 25.91 16.96 31.85
N GLU A 448 25.22 17.28 30.74
CA GLU A 448 24.00 18.09 30.76
C GLU A 448 22.76 17.31 31.24
N SER A 449 22.76 15.98 31.08
CA SER A 449 21.68 15.11 31.57
C SER A 449 21.68 15.02 33.09
N GLU A 450 22.85 14.97 33.73
CA GLU A 450 22.96 14.98 35.20
C GLU A 450 22.41 16.29 35.79
N VAL A 451 22.51 17.42 35.09
CA VAL A 451 21.92 18.70 35.51
C VAL A 451 20.38 18.67 35.42
N LEU A 452 19.82 18.03 34.40
CA LEU A 452 18.37 17.80 34.25
C LEU A 452 17.80 16.82 35.29
N GLU A 453 18.65 15.95 35.88
CA GLU A 453 18.27 14.98 36.90
C GLU A 453 18.19 15.56 38.33
N PHE A 454 18.93 16.65 38.58
CA PHE A 454 19.09 17.24 39.93
C PHE A 454 18.34 18.55 40.16
N GLU A 455 18.05 19.33 39.13
CA GLU A 455 17.35 20.60 39.31
C GLU A 455 15.93 20.57 38.73
N SER A 456 14.96 20.94 39.56
CA SER A 456 13.58 21.24 39.16
C SER A 456 13.57 22.56 38.37
N GLN A 457 14.18 22.59 37.18
CA GLN A 457 14.42 23.86 36.50
C GLN A 457 13.15 24.42 35.86
N THR A 458 12.89 25.67 36.21
CA THR A 458 12.13 26.64 35.44
C THR A 458 12.58 26.66 33.98
N ALA A 459 11.67 26.90 33.05
CA ALA A 459 11.85 26.80 31.59
C ALA A 459 13.02 27.61 30.98
N GLU A 460 13.72 28.45 31.76
CA GLU A 460 14.74 29.39 31.29
C GLU A 460 16.10 28.73 30.93
N HIS A 461 16.45 27.57 31.51
CA HIS A 461 17.80 26.97 31.36
C HIS A 461 17.85 25.60 30.66
N LEU A 462 16.86 25.28 29.80
CA LEU A 462 16.89 24.03 29.03
C LEU A 462 18.06 23.97 28.04
N PRO A 463 18.79 22.83 27.93
CA PRO A 463 19.82 22.62 26.92
C PRO A 463 19.30 22.82 25.48
N ALA A 464 20.20 23.21 24.57
CA ALA A 464 19.84 23.51 23.18
C ALA A 464 19.17 22.31 22.48
N TRP A 465 19.66 21.09 22.72
CA TRP A 465 19.08 19.88 22.15
C TRP A 465 17.67 19.58 22.68
N VAL A 466 17.37 19.92 23.95
CA VAL A 466 16.02 19.76 24.52
C VAL A 466 15.05 20.75 23.88
N LYS A 467 15.45 22.02 23.74
CA LYS A 467 14.66 23.05 23.06
C LYS A 467 14.33 22.64 21.63
N TYR A 468 15.30 22.06 20.92
CA TYR A 468 15.12 21.56 19.56
C TYR A 468 14.14 20.39 19.48
N LEU A 469 14.21 19.41 20.38
CA LEU A 469 13.23 18.31 20.46
C LEU A 469 11.82 18.83 20.77
N LEU A 470 11.68 19.78 21.70
CA LEU A 470 10.38 20.35 22.02
C LEU A 470 9.75 21.05 20.82
N ALA A 471 10.55 21.71 19.99
CA ALA A 471 10.12 22.44 18.80
C ALA A 471 9.78 21.54 17.60
N PHE A 472 10.55 20.46 17.36
CA PHE A 472 10.49 19.73 16.07
C PHE A 472 10.24 18.23 16.16
N ASP A 473 10.10 17.64 17.35
CA ASP A 473 9.84 16.20 17.49
C ASP A 473 8.37 15.82 17.22
N VAL A 474 7.96 16.02 15.96
CA VAL A 474 6.65 15.65 15.42
C VAL A 474 6.49 14.14 15.43
N LYS A 475 7.52 13.39 15.03
CA LYS A 475 7.47 11.92 14.95
C LYS A 475 7.24 11.27 16.31
N TYR A 476 7.84 11.77 17.41
CA TYR A 476 7.49 11.30 18.76
C TYR A 476 6.02 11.49 19.10
N ARG A 477 5.45 12.65 18.74
CA ARG A 477 4.05 12.96 19.02
C ARG A 477 3.12 12.09 18.18
N VAL A 478 3.46 11.84 16.92
CA VAL A 478 2.77 10.89 16.04
C VAL A 478 2.81 9.48 16.63
N ARG A 479 3.97 8.98 17.09
CA ARG A 479 4.08 7.69 17.78
C ARG A 479 3.22 7.63 19.05
N ARG A 480 3.21 8.71 19.85
CA ARG A 480 2.36 8.82 21.05
C ARG A 480 0.89 8.71 20.71
N MET A 481 0.44 9.42 19.67
CA MET A 481 -0.95 9.36 19.23
C MET A 481 -1.31 7.95 18.73
N HIS A 482 -0.46 7.31 17.93
CA HIS A 482 -0.67 5.93 17.50
C HIS A 482 -0.73 4.95 18.68
N PHE A 483 0.12 5.15 19.70
CA PHE A 483 0.09 4.35 20.92
C PHE A 483 -1.22 4.53 21.70
N LEU A 484 -1.69 5.77 21.86
CA LEU A 484 -2.96 6.08 22.52
C LEU A 484 -4.17 5.49 21.79
N ILE A 485 -4.19 5.60 20.46
CA ILE A 485 -5.21 5.01 19.59
C ILE A 485 -5.21 3.48 19.72
N THR A 486 -4.03 2.86 19.70
CA THR A 486 -3.88 1.41 19.91
C THR A 486 -4.32 1.00 21.31
N GLY A 487 -4.08 1.85 22.31
CA GLY A 487 -4.59 1.68 23.67
C GLY A 487 -6.12 1.65 23.73
N GLN A 488 -6.81 2.39 22.87
CA GLN A 488 -8.28 2.32 22.74
C GLN A 488 -8.73 0.99 22.13
N ASN A 489 -7.99 0.45 21.13
CA ASN A 489 -8.29 -0.87 20.54
C ASN A 489 -8.32 -1.96 21.60
N ARG A 490 -7.36 -1.91 22.53
CA ARG A 490 -7.32 -2.84 23.66
C ARG A 490 -8.57 -2.74 24.55
N LEU A 491 -9.13 -1.55 24.76
CA LEU A 491 -10.33 -1.41 25.60
C LEU A 491 -11.56 -2.10 24.98
N TYR A 492 -11.71 -2.12 23.65
CA TYR A 492 -12.77 -2.92 23.01
C TYR A 492 -12.60 -4.41 23.30
N GLN A 493 -11.37 -4.93 23.22
CA GLN A 493 -11.08 -6.34 23.46
C GLN A 493 -11.29 -6.79 24.91
N LEU A 494 -11.39 -5.83 25.84
CA LEU A 494 -11.57 -6.10 27.26
C LEU A 494 -12.99 -5.81 27.73
N ILE A 495 -13.88 -5.32 26.85
CA ILE A 495 -15.21 -4.84 27.25
C ILE A 495 -16.11 -5.94 27.81
N ASP A 496 -15.92 -7.18 27.33
CA ASP A 496 -16.67 -8.36 27.77
C ASP A 496 -16.10 -9.00 29.04
N GLU A 497 -14.98 -8.49 29.58
CA GLU A 497 -14.45 -8.96 30.85
C GLU A 497 -15.21 -8.35 32.03
N ASP A 498 -15.53 -9.17 33.04
CA ASP A 498 -16.29 -8.75 34.23
C ASP A 498 -15.78 -7.46 34.90
N ARG A 499 -14.47 -7.21 34.85
CA ARG A 499 -13.83 -6.02 35.44
C ARG A 499 -14.12 -4.70 34.69
N PHE A 500 -14.64 -4.76 33.47
CA PHE A 500 -15.05 -3.61 32.66
C PHE A 500 -16.57 -3.56 32.46
N ALA A 501 -17.33 -4.36 33.20
CA ALA A 501 -18.78 -4.37 33.14
C ALA A 501 -19.37 -2.95 33.30
N GLY A 502 -20.20 -2.54 32.35
CA GLY A 502 -20.80 -1.20 32.31
C GLY A 502 -19.97 -0.12 31.61
N LEU A 503 -18.83 -0.47 31.00
CA LEU A 503 -18.12 0.41 30.07
C LEU A 503 -18.95 0.62 28.80
N ASP A 504 -19.30 1.87 28.50
CA ASP A 504 -19.97 2.24 27.25
C ASP A 504 -18.94 2.30 26.09
N PRO A 505 -19.05 1.46 25.04
CA PRO A 505 -18.14 1.53 23.90
C PRO A 505 -18.15 2.90 23.21
N LEU A 506 -19.25 3.67 23.31
CA LEU A 506 -19.38 4.97 22.66
C LEU A 506 -18.38 6.01 23.22
N VAL A 507 -17.99 5.91 24.50
CA VAL A 507 -16.98 6.83 25.06
C VAL A 507 -15.59 6.53 24.49
N ILE A 508 -15.31 5.26 24.16
CA ILE A 508 -14.06 4.84 23.50
C ILE A 508 -14.04 5.39 22.07
N ASP A 509 -15.14 5.23 21.31
CA ASP A 509 -15.29 5.76 19.95
C ASP A 509 -15.05 7.28 19.90
N GLN A 510 -15.64 8.02 20.84
CA GLN A 510 -15.50 9.48 20.94
C GLN A 510 -14.05 9.89 21.18
N LEU A 511 -13.39 9.31 22.19
CA LEU A 511 -12.00 9.63 22.50
C LEU A 511 -11.06 9.25 21.35
N LYS A 512 -11.29 8.10 20.72
CA LYS A 512 -10.50 7.65 19.56
C LYS A 512 -10.63 8.62 18.39
N ARG A 513 -11.84 9.13 18.11
CA ARG A 513 -12.07 10.18 17.10
C ARG A 513 -11.32 11.48 17.42
N GLU A 514 -11.34 11.92 18.67
CA GLU A 514 -10.59 13.09 19.13
C GLU A 514 -9.06 12.91 18.98
N PHE A 515 -8.56 11.70 19.18
CA PHE A 515 -7.15 11.36 18.92
C PHE A 515 -6.79 11.41 17.44
N TYR A 516 -7.62 10.88 16.54
CA TYR A 516 -7.37 11.01 15.09
C TYR A 516 -7.39 12.46 14.63
N GLY A 517 -8.32 13.29 15.13
CA GLY A 517 -8.33 14.72 14.79
C GLY A 517 -7.02 15.42 15.14
N ARG A 518 -6.42 15.08 16.28
CA ARG A 518 -5.11 15.60 16.71
C ARG A 518 -3.94 14.99 15.93
N LEU A 519 -4.01 13.71 15.59
CA LEU A 519 -3.02 13.05 14.71
C LEU A 519 -3.00 13.69 13.32
N ASP A 520 -4.17 13.98 12.74
CA ASP A 520 -4.29 14.66 11.45
C ASP A 520 -3.76 16.11 11.53
N ALA A 521 -3.99 16.81 12.63
CA ALA A 521 -3.39 18.13 12.88
C ALA A 521 -1.85 18.07 12.96
N LEU A 522 -1.28 17.00 13.56
CA LEU A 522 0.16 16.79 13.58
C LEU A 522 0.73 16.46 12.20
N ARG A 523 0.06 15.61 11.43
CA ARG A 523 0.51 15.22 10.07
C ARG A 523 0.53 16.38 9.09
N ARG A 524 -0.42 17.33 9.21
CA ARG A 524 -0.42 18.56 8.40
C ARG A 524 0.85 19.39 8.56
N ARG A 525 1.57 19.26 9.69
CA ARG A 525 2.87 19.94 9.92
C ARG A 525 4.00 19.35 9.07
N GLU A 526 3.76 18.21 8.44
CA GLU A 526 4.71 17.62 7.49
C GLU A 526 4.46 18.13 6.05
N ASP A 527 3.38 18.89 5.83
CA ASP A 527 3.01 19.42 4.53
C ASP A 527 3.53 20.85 4.33
N ALA A 528 4.15 21.11 3.18
CA ALA A 528 4.63 22.44 2.83
C ALA A 528 3.52 23.51 2.75
N GLY A 529 2.27 23.07 2.58
CA GLY A 529 1.09 23.95 2.54
C GLY A 529 0.72 24.55 3.90
N PHE A 530 1.12 23.91 5.01
CA PHE A 530 0.84 24.38 6.37
C PHE A 530 1.61 25.66 6.72
N TYR A 531 2.84 25.78 6.20
CA TYR A 531 3.73 26.90 6.51
C TYR A 531 3.38 28.16 5.71
N SER A 532 3.73 29.32 6.25
CA SER A 532 3.51 30.61 5.65
C SER A 532 4.24 30.79 4.32
N ARG A 533 3.82 31.78 3.53
CA ARG A 533 4.49 32.09 2.27
C ARG A 533 5.90 32.61 2.52
N GLU A 534 6.08 33.36 3.61
CA GLU A 534 7.33 33.94 4.07
C GLU A 534 8.38 32.85 4.35
N VAL A 535 7.99 31.79 5.09
CA VAL A 535 8.87 30.63 5.35
C VAL A 535 9.25 29.90 4.06
N ARG A 536 8.29 29.71 3.14
CA ARG A 536 8.56 29.08 1.84
C ARG A 536 9.53 29.91 0.98
N GLU A 537 9.37 31.22 0.98
CA GLU A 537 10.26 32.15 0.26
C GLU A 537 11.66 32.20 0.89
N LEU A 538 11.76 32.18 2.22
CA LEU A 538 13.04 32.12 2.92
C LEU A 538 13.78 30.81 2.65
N ALA A 539 13.09 29.66 2.68
CA ALA A 539 13.67 28.38 2.29
C ALA A 539 14.15 28.43 0.82
N ALA A 540 13.39 29.06 -0.07
CA ALA A 540 13.76 29.24 -1.47
C ALA A 540 15.01 30.10 -1.68
N ASP A 541 15.16 31.17 -0.90
CA ASP A 541 16.30 32.07 -0.92
C ASP A 541 17.57 31.40 -0.38
N ILE A 542 17.47 30.61 0.69
CA ILE A 542 18.61 29.87 1.24
C ILE A 542 19.03 28.74 0.30
N PHE A 543 18.08 28.01 -0.30
CA PHE A 543 18.34 26.85 -1.15
C PHE A 543 17.88 27.09 -2.60
N PRO A 544 18.55 27.98 -3.37
CA PRO A 544 18.07 28.42 -4.68
C PRO A 544 18.15 27.32 -5.74
N ALA A 545 19.19 26.49 -5.73
CA ALA A 545 19.42 25.42 -6.71
C ALA A 545 20.07 24.18 -6.07
N ALA A 546 19.96 23.04 -6.76
CA ALA A 546 20.72 21.85 -6.38
C ALA A 546 22.22 22.07 -6.67
N PRO A 547 23.13 21.61 -5.79
CA PRO A 547 24.56 21.78 -5.99
C PRO A 547 25.06 20.96 -7.17
N SER A 548 26.16 21.42 -7.76
CA SER A 548 26.90 20.75 -8.81
C SER A 548 27.51 19.42 -8.34
N GLY A 549 27.77 18.51 -9.28
CA GLY A 549 28.44 17.24 -8.96
C GLY A 549 29.85 17.38 -8.38
N ALA A 550 30.49 18.55 -8.51
CA ALA A 550 31.77 18.84 -7.86
C ALA A 550 31.61 19.17 -6.37
N GLU A 551 30.57 19.92 -6.01
CA GLU A 551 30.24 20.26 -4.62
C GLU A 551 29.77 19.02 -3.84
N VAL A 552 29.00 18.14 -4.49
CA VAL A 552 28.52 16.88 -3.89
C VAL A 552 29.67 15.89 -3.57
N ARG A 553 30.82 15.98 -4.25
CA ARG A 553 31.98 15.10 -3.97
C ARG A 553 32.58 15.32 -2.57
N HIS A 554 32.51 16.54 -2.06
CA HIS A 554 33.03 16.91 -0.74
C HIS A 554 31.90 17.45 0.14
N LEU A 555 30.83 16.68 0.24
CA LEU A 555 29.55 17.12 0.78
C LEU A 555 29.64 17.69 2.20
N GLN A 556 30.41 17.06 3.09
CA GLN A 556 30.56 17.52 4.47
C GLN A 556 31.30 18.86 4.55
N ALA A 557 32.36 19.05 3.77
CA ALA A 557 33.10 20.30 3.72
C ALA A 557 32.25 21.43 3.12
N TYR A 558 31.51 21.12 2.05
CA TYR A 558 30.54 22.03 1.45
C TYR A 558 29.48 22.46 2.47
N ALA A 559 28.89 21.51 3.20
CA ALA A 559 27.88 21.78 4.21
C ALA A 559 28.42 22.69 5.33
N ALA A 560 29.64 22.45 5.82
CA ALA A 560 30.26 23.29 6.84
C ALA A 560 30.45 24.74 6.36
N THR A 561 31.03 24.94 5.18
CA THR A 561 31.20 26.28 4.59
C THR A 561 29.87 26.97 4.31
N PHE A 562 28.85 26.22 3.87
CA PHE A 562 27.51 26.75 3.64
C PHE A 562 26.89 27.27 4.94
N VAL A 563 27.01 26.51 6.03
CA VAL A 563 26.52 26.92 7.34
C VAL A 563 27.20 28.21 7.81
N GLU A 564 28.53 28.33 7.66
CA GLU A 564 29.26 29.55 8.03
C GLU A 564 28.78 30.78 7.25
N GLN A 565 28.48 30.62 5.96
CA GLN A 565 28.02 31.71 5.09
C GLN A 565 26.55 32.12 5.34
N HIS A 566 25.72 31.16 5.76
CA HIS A 566 24.25 31.35 5.83
C HIS A 566 23.68 31.23 7.25
N ILE A 567 24.51 31.18 8.29
CA ILE A 567 24.10 30.89 9.68
C ILE A 567 22.92 31.74 10.16
N ALA A 568 22.94 33.05 9.92
CA ALA A 568 21.88 33.96 10.36
C ALA A 568 20.53 33.68 9.66
N LYS A 569 20.56 33.30 8.38
CA LYS A 569 19.34 32.95 7.62
C LYS A 569 18.84 31.57 8.02
N LEU A 570 19.73 30.61 8.27
CA LEU A 570 19.39 29.28 8.77
C LEU A 570 18.73 29.37 10.15
N ASP A 571 19.29 30.19 11.05
CA ASP A 571 18.72 30.42 12.38
C ASP A 571 17.32 31.01 12.28
N LEU A 572 17.14 32.05 11.46
CA LEU A 572 15.83 32.66 11.22
C LEU A 572 14.83 31.65 10.66
N LEU A 573 15.23 30.83 9.69
CA LEU A 573 14.38 29.80 9.10
C LEU A 573 13.93 28.78 10.15
N ILE A 574 14.87 28.24 10.93
CA ILE A 574 14.56 27.25 11.96
C ILE A 574 13.69 27.86 13.08
N GLU A 575 13.93 29.10 13.48
CA GLU A 575 13.10 29.79 14.46
C GLU A 575 11.66 29.98 13.96
N GLN A 576 11.48 30.45 12.72
CA GLN A 576 10.15 30.60 12.13
C GLN A 576 9.43 29.26 11.97
N LEU A 577 10.15 28.22 11.53
CA LEU A 577 9.60 26.87 11.45
C LEU A 577 9.16 26.37 12.83
N ALA A 578 9.93 26.64 13.90
CA ALA A 578 9.57 26.24 15.26
C ALA A 578 8.31 26.96 15.76
N VAL A 579 8.19 28.27 15.50
CA VAL A 579 7.04 29.09 15.87
C VAL A 579 5.77 28.63 15.16
N GLU A 580 5.83 28.43 13.84
CA GLU A 580 4.66 27.98 13.07
C GLU A 580 4.31 26.52 13.38
N THR A 581 5.31 25.68 13.65
CA THR A 581 5.05 24.30 14.07
C THR A 581 4.32 24.30 15.41
N ASP A 582 4.78 24.99 16.46
CA ASP A 582 4.21 25.02 17.82
C ASP A 582 3.71 23.65 18.32
N LEU A 583 4.64 22.73 18.60
CA LEU A 583 4.32 21.42 19.17
C LEU A 583 3.91 21.47 20.65
N ASN A 584 4.11 22.60 21.32
CA ASN A 584 3.69 22.79 22.70
C ASN A 584 2.18 23.03 22.78
N ALA A 585 1.60 23.79 21.83
CA ALA A 585 0.14 23.91 21.70
C ALA A 585 -0.53 22.56 21.52
N SER A 586 -0.04 21.74 20.58
CA SER A 586 -0.59 20.39 20.36
C SER A 586 -0.48 19.49 21.60
N THR A 587 0.54 19.68 22.43
CA THR A 587 0.66 18.94 23.70
C THR A 587 -0.37 19.40 24.73
N ARG A 588 -0.59 20.73 24.85
CA ARG A 588 -1.63 21.30 25.73
C ARG A 588 -3.03 20.84 25.32
N GLU A 589 -3.33 20.81 24.02
CA GLU A 589 -4.62 20.33 23.51
C GLU A 589 -4.93 18.86 23.86
N ILE A 590 -3.90 18.03 24.06
CA ILE A 590 -4.06 16.65 24.54
C ILE A 590 -4.25 16.63 26.06
N ASP A 591 -3.46 17.42 26.80
CA ASP A 591 -3.61 17.56 28.26
C ASP A 591 -5.04 18.05 28.61
N ASP A 592 -5.56 19.04 27.88
CA ASP A 592 -6.92 19.57 28.05
C ASP A 592 -8.00 18.55 27.65
N LEU A 593 -7.80 17.79 26.56
CA LEU A 593 -8.70 16.71 26.17
C LEU A 593 -8.81 15.66 27.28
N LEU A 594 -7.69 15.20 27.80
CA LEU A 594 -7.66 14.17 28.84
C LEU A 594 -8.21 14.69 30.17
N ALA A 595 -7.96 15.95 30.51
CA ALA A 595 -8.57 16.60 31.66
C ALA A 595 -10.11 16.69 31.54
N SER A 596 -10.63 16.85 30.32
CA SER A 596 -12.07 16.92 30.05
C SER A 596 -12.83 15.58 30.19
N LEU A 597 -12.12 14.47 30.37
CA LEU A 597 -12.74 13.14 30.55
C LEU A 597 -13.53 13.08 31.86
N ASP A 598 -14.85 13.12 31.73
CA ASP A 598 -15.82 13.09 32.82
C ASP A 598 -15.73 11.77 33.62
N PRO A 599 -15.34 11.81 34.91
CA PRO A 599 -15.28 10.62 35.76
C PRO A 599 -16.63 9.91 35.90
N ALA A 600 -17.76 10.61 35.72
CA ALA A 600 -19.09 10.02 35.83
C ALA A 600 -19.49 9.21 34.58
N LYS A 601 -18.89 9.48 33.42
CA LYS A 601 -19.19 8.79 32.15
C LYS A 601 -18.23 7.64 31.87
N TRP A 602 -17.01 7.71 32.39
CA TRP A 602 -15.98 6.71 32.14
C TRP A 602 -15.92 5.67 33.25
N HIS A 603 -15.80 4.39 32.86
CA HIS A 603 -15.48 3.34 33.82
C HIS A 603 -14.10 3.61 34.48
N PRO A 604 -13.96 3.50 35.82
CA PRO A 604 -12.72 3.80 36.54
C PRO A 604 -11.45 3.16 35.98
N GLU A 605 -11.49 1.84 35.74
CA GLU A 605 -10.34 1.10 35.21
C GLU A 605 -10.03 1.47 33.75
N ALA A 606 -11.05 1.77 32.93
CA ALA A 606 -10.83 2.17 31.54
C ALA A 606 -10.19 3.57 31.48
N ARG A 607 -10.69 4.49 32.32
CA ARG A 607 -10.12 5.83 32.49
C ARG A 607 -8.67 5.76 32.96
N ARG A 608 -8.38 4.89 33.94
CA ARG A 608 -7.02 4.62 34.42
C ARG A 608 -6.12 4.13 33.29
N GLU A 609 -6.56 3.17 32.47
CA GLU A 609 -5.77 2.70 31.31
C GLU A 609 -5.46 3.82 30.32
N VAL A 610 -6.40 4.74 30.05
CA VAL A 610 -6.15 5.92 29.18
C VAL A 610 -5.02 6.79 29.75
N PHE A 611 -5.08 7.16 31.03
CA PHE A 611 -4.06 8.02 31.65
C PHE A 611 -2.71 7.32 31.78
N VAL A 612 -2.71 6.03 32.12
CA VAL A 612 -1.50 5.22 32.20
C VAL A 612 -0.83 5.10 30.82
N ASN A 613 -1.60 4.89 29.75
CA ASN A 613 -1.06 4.89 28.39
C ASN A 613 -0.45 6.25 28.01
N TYR A 614 -1.09 7.35 28.39
CA TYR A 614 -0.59 8.70 28.10
C TYR A 614 0.69 9.04 28.86
N LEU A 615 0.67 8.88 30.19
CA LEU A 615 1.78 9.22 31.06
C LEU A 615 2.93 8.23 30.90
N GLY A 616 2.63 6.94 30.74
CA GLY A 616 3.64 5.89 30.59
C GLY A 616 4.30 5.83 29.21
N PHE A 617 3.73 6.49 28.18
CA PHE A 617 4.26 6.45 26.81
C PHE A 617 5.78 6.67 26.69
N PRO A 618 6.42 7.64 27.38
CA PRO A 618 7.86 7.82 27.27
C PRO A 618 8.67 6.58 27.67
N PHE A 619 8.21 5.78 28.63
CA PHE A 619 8.87 4.52 28.99
C PHE A 619 8.73 3.48 27.88
N TRP A 620 7.54 3.33 27.29
CA TRP A 620 7.35 2.44 26.14
C TRP A 620 8.17 2.89 24.93
N ASP A 621 8.20 4.19 24.63
CA ASP A 621 8.95 4.72 23.48
C ASP A 621 10.46 4.46 23.61
N VAL A 622 11.02 4.53 24.82
CA VAL A 622 12.43 4.13 25.08
C VAL A 622 12.68 2.66 24.70
N LEU A 623 11.71 1.77 24.97
CA LEU A 623 11.84 0.34 24.67
C LEU A 623 11.60 0.03 23.19
N THR A 624 10.62 0.69 22.56
CA THR A 624 10.14 0.32 21.22
C THR A 624 10.80 1.12 20.11
N PHE A 625 11.10 2.41 20.31
CA PHE A 625 11.63 3.27 19.26
C PHE A 625 12.97 2.78 18.69
N PRO A 626 13.96 2.34 19.49
CA PRO A 626 15.21 1.81 18.95
C PRO A 626 15.06 0.53 18.10
N MET A 627 13.98 -0.23 18.32
CA MET A 627 13.69 -1.48 17.60
C MET A 627 12.79 -1.26 16.38
N THR A 628 12.12 -0.11 16.32
CA THR A 628 11.27 0.28 15.21
C THR A 628 12.18 0.74 14.09
N ARG A 629 12.33 -0.06 13.03
CA ARG A 629 13.05 0.39 11.82
C ARG A 629 12.43 1.71 11.34
N ALA A 630 13.23 2.58 10.70
CA ALA A 630 12.84 3.91 10.20
C ALA A 630 11.64 3.97 9.21
N ARG A 631 10.92 2.86 8.97
CA ARG A 631 9.62 2.90 8.31
C ARG A 631 8.57 3.34 9.32
N GLU A 632 7.81 4.36 8.94
CA GLU A 632 6.68 4.89 9.69
C GLU A 632 5.68 3.78 9.98
N MET A 633 5.79 3.16 11.16
CA MET A 633 4.75 2.25 11.61
C MET A 633 3.52 3.10 11.90
N GLY A 634 2.46 2.88 11.13
CA GLY A 634 1.13 3.37 11.44
C GLY A 634 0.56 2.62 12.63
N GLU A 635 -0.74 2.32 12.60
CA GLU A 635 -1.32 1.45 13.61
C GLU A 635 -0.69 0.05 13.55
N LEU A 636 -0.31 -0.46 14.72
CA LEU A 636 0.25 -1.81 14.90
C LEU A 636 -0.87 -2.86 14.80
N ASN A 637 -1.54 -2.91 13.66
CA ASN A 637 -2.54 -3.92 13.34
C ASN A 637 -1.93 -4.94 12.37
N GLU A 638 -2.18 -6.22 12.62
CA GLU A 638 -1.84 -7.26 11.66
C GLU A 638 -2.71 -7.07 10.41
N ILE A 639 -2.11 -7.30 9.25
CA ILE A 639 -2.80 -7.25 7.96
C ILE A 639 -2.95 -8.70 7.51
N LEU A 640 -4.18 -9.22 7.54
CA LEU A 640 -4.49 -10.54 7.01
C LEU A 640 -4.53 -10.47 5.48
N ILE A 641 -4.15 -11.54 4.80
CA ILE A 641 -4.11 -11.59 3.34
C ILE A 641 -5.08 -12.67 2.87
N ASP A 642 -6.04 -12.26 2.07
CA ASP A 642 -7.05 -13.15 1.50
C ASP A 642 -6.98 -13.15 -0.02
N ARG A 643 -7.25 -14.31 -0.62
CA ARG A 643 -7.31 -14.48 -2.06
C ARG A 643 -8.75 -14.79 -2.49
N ILE A 644 -9.20 -14.11 -3.53
CA ILE A 644 -10.41 -14.48 -4.26
C ILE A 644 -9.97 -15.16 -5.56
N SER A 645 -10.25 -16.45 -5.66
CA SER A 645 -9.95 -17.27 -6.83
C SER A 645 -11.02 -18.36 -7.02
N PRO A 646 -11.28 -18.81 -8.26
CA PRO A 646 -12.11 -19.99 -8.49
C PRO A 646 -11.63 -21.25 -7.73
N GLN A 647 -10.33 -21.38 -7.47
CA GLN A 647 -9.78 -22.51 -6.70
C GLN A 647 -10.08 -22.44 -5.21
N ASP A 648 -10.39 -21.26 -4.70
CA ASP A 648 -10.66 -21.06 -3.28
C ASP A 648 -12.15 -21.17 -2.95
N ALA A 649 -13.02 -21.19 -3.97
CA ALA A 649 -14.46 -21.30 -3.81
C ALA A 649 -14.87 -22.73 -3.46
N ARG A 650 -15.09 -23.02 -2.17
CA ARG A 650 -15.26 -24.40 -1.66
C ARG A 650 -16.71 -24.85 -1.61
N THR A 651 -17.67 -23.93 -1.60
CA THR A 651 -19.11 -24.28 -1.46
C THR A 651 -19.77 -24.54 -2.82
N LEU A 652 -19.18 -24.07 -3.91
CA LEU A 652 -19.72 -24.16 -5.27
C LEU A 652 -19.27 -25.43 -6.00
N SER A 653 -19.79 -26.58 -5.58
CA SER A 653 -19.44 -27.88 -6.17
C SER A 653 -19.69 -27.94 -7.69
N GLY A 654 -18.68 -28.39 -8.44
CA GLY A 654 -18.75 -28.52 -9.91
C GLY A 654 -18.45 -27.22 -10.67
N PHE A 655 -18.29 -26.11 -9.96
CA PHE A 655 -17.81 -24.83 -10.49
C PHE A 655 -16.54 -24.35 -9.76
N ASP A 656 -16.02 -25.17 -8.86
CA ASP A 656 -14.73 -24.99 -8.22
C ASP A 656 -13.60 -25.25 -9.22
N GLY A 657 -12.65 -24.33 -9.29
CA GLY A 657 -11.49 -24.43 -10.18
C GLY A 657 -11.54 -23.54 -11.41
N VAL A 658 -10.35 -23.39 -11.99
CA VAL A 658 -10.02 -22.38 -13.00
C VAL A 658 -10.65 -22.68 -14.36
N GLU A 659 -10.91 -23.95 -14.65
CA GLU A 659 -11.52 -24.42 -15.90
C GLU A 659 -12.97 -23.94 -16.06
N SER A 660 -13.62 -23.54 -14.96
CA SER A 660 -14.96 -22.96 -14.97
C SER A 660 -15.01 -21.60 -15.67
N LEU A 661 -13.90 -20.85 -15.69
CA LEU A 661 -13.78 -19.56 -16.36
C LEU A 661 -13.31 -19.74 -17.80
N LYS A 662 -14.15 -19.34 -18.76
CA LYS A 662 -13.90 -19.53 -20.19
C LYS A 662 -12.97 -18.46 -20.78
N GLY A 663 -12.90 -17.27 -20.19
CA GLY A 663 -12.09 -16.16 -20.67
C GLY A 663 -10.58 -16.39 -20.58
N ILE A 664 -10.14 -17.35 -19.76
CA ILE A 664 -8.74 -17.72 -19.54
C ILE A 664 -8.07 -18.28 -20.79
N ALA A 665 -8.85 -18.91 -21.68
CA ALA A 665 -8.34 -19.39 -22.96
C ALA A 665 -7.75 -18.25 -23.81
N PHE A 666 -6.89 -18.62 -24.77
CA PHE A 666 -6.18 -17.66 -25.64
C PHE A 666 -5.37 -16.59 -24.88
N GLY A 667 -4.79 -16.94 -23.72
CA GLY A 667 -3.97 -16.02 -22.93
C GLY A 667 -4.79 -14.91 -22.28
N HIS A 668 -5.96 -15.26 -21.71
CA HIS A 668 -6.93 -14.37 -21.06
C HIS A 668 -7.76 -13.47 -22.00
N PHE A 669 -7.82 -13.79 -23.31
CA PHE A 669 -8.56 -13.00 -24.30
C PHE A 669 -9.82 -13.68 -24.86
N ALA A 670 -10.12 -14.93 -24.47
CA ALA A 670 -11.24 -15.66 -25.06
C ALA A 670 -12.61 -14.98 -24.83
N ALA A 671 -12.76 -14.24 -23.73
CA ALA A 671 -13.98 -13.49 -23.42
C ALA A 671 -14.31 -12.41 -24.47
N PHE A 672 -13.32 -11.85 -25.17
CA PHE A 672 -13.57 -10.88 -26.25
C PHE A 672 -14.15 -11.53 -27.53
N LEU A 673 -14.11 -12.86 -27.63
CA LEU A 673 -14.52 -13.62 -28.80
C LEU A 673 -15.94 -14.19 -28.71
N SER A 674 -16.57 -14.19 -27.52
CA SER A 674 -17.94 -14.71 -27.34
C SER A 674 -18.66 -13.98 -26.22
N ARG A 675 -19.88 -13.51 -26.49
CA ARG A 675 -20.75 -12.92 -25.45
C ARG A 675 -21.06 -13.93 -24.35
N ALA A 676 -21.34 -15.18 -24.72
CA ALA A 676 -21.64 -16.25 -23.76
C ALA A 676 -20.45 -16.52 -22.82
N TYR A 677 -19.22 -16.32 -23.29
CA TYR A 677 -18.03 -16.44 -22.44
C TYR A 677 -17.92 -15.27 -21.46
N ARG A 678 -18.26 -14.05 -21.88
CA ARG A 678 -18.32 -12.88 -20.97
C ARG A 678 -19.39 -13.05 -19.91
N GLU A 679 -20.59 -13.49 -20.29
CA GLU A 679 -21.69 -13.74 -19.36
C GLU A 679 -21.34 -14.84 -18.36
N ASN A 680 -20.70 -15.92 -18.82
CA ASN A 680 -20.23 -17.00 -17.97
C ASN A 680 -19.19 -16.53 -16.95
N ASP A 681 -18.14 -15.85 -17.39
CA ASP A 681 -17.08 -15.34 -16.49
C ASP A 681 -17.61 -14.26 -15.53
N TYR A 682 -18.50 -13.38 -16.00
CA TYR A 682 -19.11 -12.35 -15.17
C TYR A 682 -19.97 -12.95 -14.05
N LEU A 683 -20.78 -13.98 -14.36
CA LEU A 683 -21.60 -14.66 -13.37
C LEU A 683 -20.75 -15.48 -12.40
N LEU A 684 -19.91 -16.38 -12.92
CA LEU A 684 -19.11 -17.29 -12.10
C LEU A 684 -18.10 -16.52 -11.24
N GLY A 685 -17.43 -15.51 -11.79
CA GLY A 685 -16.52 -14.67 -11.02
C GLY A 685 -17.19 -13.99 -9.83
N ARG A 686 -18.45 -13.57 -9.96
CA ARG A 686 -19.23 -13.01 -8.84
C ARG A 686 -19.63 -14.06 -7.81
N LEU A 687 -19.97 -15.27 -8.24
CA LEU A 687 -20.29 -16.38 -7.33
C LEU A 687 -19.06 -16.83 -6.56
N HIS A 688 -17.91 -16.98 -7.21
CA HIS A 688 -16.63 -17.28 -6.54
C HIS A 688 -16.24 -16.19 -5.55
N ALA A 689 -16.44 -14.91 -5.91
CA ALA A 689 -16.19 -13.80 -5.01
C ALA A 689 -17.16 -13.81 -3.82
N LEU A 690 -18.45 -14.10 -4.04
CA LEU A 690 -19.45 -14.15 -2.98
C LEU A 690 -19.11 -15.23 -1.95
N ASP A 691 -18.81 -16.46 -2.39
CA ASP A 691 -18.38 -17.56 -1.51
C ASP A 691 -17.22 -17.12 -0.62
N ARG A 692 -16.23 -16.46 -1.22
CA ARG A 692 -15.02 -16.03 -0.50
C ARG A 692 -15.26 -14.87 0.44
N LEU A 693 -16.06 -13.90 0.03
CA LEU A 693 -16.39 -12.73 0.86
C LEU A 693 -17.22 -13.13 2.08
N ILE A 694 -18.11 -14.12 1.97
CA ILE A 694 -18.89 -14.63 3.10
C ILE A 694 -17.96 -15.23 4.14
N ASP A 695 -17.06 -16.13 3.75
CA ASP A 695 -16.09 -16.73 4.66
C ASP A 695 -15.19 -15.70 5.35
N ILE A 696 -14.74 -14.68 4.60
CA ILE A 696 -13.95 -13.56 5.15
C ILE A 696 -14.73 -12.80 6.22
N VAL A 697 -16.03 -12.53 5.98
CA VAL A 697 -16.89 -11.83 6.94
C VAL A 697 -17.17 -12.69 8.17
N CYS A 698 -17.38 -13.99 8.02
CA CYS A 698 -17.55 -14.91 9.14
C CYS A 698 -16.29 -15.00 10.01
N ASP A 699 -15.12 -15.15 9.38
CA ASP A 699 -13.82 -15.17 10.07
C ASP A 699 -13.57 -13.86 10.83
N ALA A 700 -13.84 -12.70 10.22
CA ALA A 700 -13.75 -11.40 10.88
C ALA A 700 -14.74 -11.23 12.05
N ALA A 701 -15.87 -11.93 12.02
CA ALA A 701 -16.87 -11.92 13.09
C ALA A 701 -16.54 -12.90 14.22
N GLY A 702 -15.52 -13.76 14.06
CA GLY A 702 -15.22 -14.84 15.00
C GLY A 702 -16.26 -15.95 15.01
N VAL A 703 -17.04 -16.09 13.93
CA VAL A 703 -18.15 -17.05 13.79
C VAL A 703 -17.69 -18.18 12.89
N ASP A 704 -17.87 -19.43 13.32
CA ASP A 704 -17.61 -20.59 12.47
C ASP A 704 -18.91 -20.96 11.73
N PRO A 705 -19.01 -20.72 10.41
CA PRO A 705 -20.23 -20.96 9.68
C PRO A 705 -20.70 -22.43 9.75
N LYS A 706 -19.79 -23.38 9.98
CA LYS A 706 -20.13 -24.81 10.13
C LYS A 706 -20.56 -25.18 11.54
N ALA A 707 -19.98 -24.55 12.57
CA ALA A 707 -20.33 -24.84 13.96
C ALA A 707 -21.59 -24.09 14.40
N ASP A 708 -21.80 -22.88 13.88
CA ASP A 708 -22.89 -21.98 14.27
C ASP A 708 -24.15 -22.12 13.38
N GLY A 709 -24.16 -23.12 12.49
CA GLY A 709 -25.34 -23.48 11.69
C GLY A 709 -25.71 -22.47 10.59
N ILE A 710 -24.75 -21.65 10.15
CA ILE A 710 -24.97 -20.69 9.07
C ILE A 710 -25.00 -21.43 7.73
N ASP A 711 -26.21 -21.67 7.21
CA ASP A 711 -26.38 -22.22 5.87
C ASP A 711 -26.10 -21.15 4.81
N VAL A 712 -24.85 -21.12 4.35
CA VAL A 712 -24.36 -20.24 3.28
C VAL A 712 -25.19 -20.41 2.00
N LEU A 713 -25.71 -21.61 1.71
CA LEU A 713 -26.50 -21.89 0.51
C LEU A 713 -27.96 -21.45 0.66
N ALA A 714 -28.55 -21.55 1.86
CA ALA A 714 -29.89 -21.02 2.12
C ALA A 714 -29.95 -19.49 1.93
N SER A 715 -28.88 -18.77 2.26
CA SER A 715 -28.80 -17.30 2.10
C SER A 715 -28.80 -16.83 0.64
N VAL A 716 -28.42 -17.69 -0.31
CA VAL A 716 -28.46 -17.41 -1.76
C VAL A 716 -29.84 -17.74 -2.36
N HIS A 717 -30.67 -18.49 -1.64
CA HIS A 717 -31.98 -18.96 -2.10
C HIS A 717 -33.18 -18.11 -1.64
N GLU A 718 -33.00 -17.05 -0.84
CA GLU A 718 -34.08 -16.09 -0.58
C GLU A 718 -34.16 -15.05 -1.71
N PRO A 719 -35.19 -15.08 -2.59
CA PRO A 719 -35.47 -13.96 -3.47
C PRO A 719 -35.88 -12.75 -2.62
N GLN A 720 -35.24 -11.60 -2.89
CA GLN A 720 -35.66 -10.29 -2.39
C GLN A 720 -37.09 -10.00 -2.87
N ASN A 721 -38.08 -10.27 -2.02
CA ASN A 721 -39.37 -9.59 -2.05
C ASN A 721 -39.37 -8.63 -0.86
N ASP A 722 -38.75 -7.47 -1.02
CA ASP A 722 -38.94 -6.29 -0.17
C ASP A 722 -38.66 -5.06 -1.05
N GLU A 723 -39.59 -4.75 -1.96
CA GLU A 723 -39.77 -3.39 -2.49
C GLU A 723 -41.01 -2.77 -1.82
N GLU A 724 -40.85 -1.50 -1.42
CA GLU A 724 -41.85 -0.53 -0.94
C GLU A 724 -42.30 -0.57 0.54
N ASN A 725 -41.60 0.18 1.40
CA ASN A 725 -42.03 1.54 1.80
C ASN A 725 -41.27 2.03 3.05
N ASP A 726 -40.39 3.02 2.89
CA ASP A 726 -40.09 3.98 3.96
C ASP A 726 -40.21 5.39 3.37
N SER A 727 -41.45 5.87 3.35
CA SER A 727 -41.75 7.31 3.35
C SER A 727 -42.44 7.63 4.67
N ALA A 728 -41.91 8.64 5.35
CA ALA A 728 -42.50 9.22 6.54
C ALA A 728 -43.85 9.86 6.19
N ASP A 729 -44.95 9.48 6.86
CA ASP A 729 -45.63 10.30 7.88
C ASP A 729 -47.03 9.73 8.23
N ASP A 730 -47.32 9.85 9.52
CA ASP A 730 -48.61 10.10 10.16
C ASP A 730 -49.77 9.06 10.23
N SER A 731 -50.33 9.07 11.44
CA SER A 731 -51.46 8.37 12.06
C SER A 731 -52.74 8.13 11.24
N ARG A 732 -53.34 6.93 11.39
CA ARG A 732 -54.73 6.66 11.88
C ARG A 732 -55.17 5.19 11.72
N ASP A 733 -56.05 4.81 12.64
CA ASP A 733 -56.64 3.50 12.95
C ASP A 733 -57.80 3.11 11.99
N ASP A 734 -58.25 1.85 12.14
CA ASP A 734 -59.48 1.18 11.68
C ASP A 734 -59.39 0.13 10.54
N GLY A 735 -59.56 -1.15 10.91
CA GLY A 735 -60.64 -1.99 10.36
C GLY A 735 -60.34 -3.11 9.33
N ARG A 736 -60.32 -4.37 9.83
CA ARG A 736 -60.92 -5.65 9.29
C ARG A 736 -61.19 -5.82 7.78
N ASP A 737 -60.72 -6.91 7.16
CA ASP A 737 -61.40 -8.22 7.00
C ASP A 737 -60.67 -9.17 6.01
N ASP A 738 -60.93 -10.48 6.20
CA ASP A 738 -60.39 -11.68 5.55
C ASP A 738 -60.50 -11.77 4.00
N ALA A 739 -59.60 -12.54 3.36
CA ALA A 739 -59.96 -13.73 2.56
C ALA A 739 -58.74 -14.45 1.93
N SER A 740 -58.84 -15.78 1.98
CA SER A 740 -57.87 -16.83 1.62
C SER A 740 -57.74 -17.12 0.12
N ALA A 741 -56.59 -17.67 -0.31
CA ALA A 741 -56.52 -18.68 -1.37
C ALA A 741 -55.19 -19.46 -1.32
N GLU A 742 -55.29 -20.75 -0.97
CA GLU A 742 -54.26 -21.78 -1.15
C GLU A 742 -54.04 -22.09 -2.63
N VAL A 743 -52.80 -22.31 -3.09
CA VAL A 743 -52.48 -23.33 -4.10
C VAL A 743 -51.11 -23.95 -3.79
N ASN A 744 -51.13 -25.27 -3.66
CA ASN A 744 -50.05 -26.19 -3.36
C ASN A 744 -49.60 -26.86 -4.67
N THR A 745 -48.29 -26.97 -4.96
CA THR A 745 -47.80 -28.00 -5.90
C THR A 745 -46.35 -28.42 -5.63
N GLN A 746 -46.21 -29.75 -5.60
CA GLN A 746 -45.07 -30.55 -5.14
C GLN A 746 -43.96 -30.76 -6.18
N LEU A 747 -42.77 -31.05 -5.62
CA LEU A 747 -41.58 -31.67 -6.17
C LEU A 747 -41.80 -32.95 -7.03
N ARG A 748 -41.01 -33.11 -8.09
CA ARG A 748 -40.58 -34.39 -8.72
C ARG A 748 -39.15 -34.22 -9.25
N GLN A 749 -38.14 -34.81 -8.60
CA GLN A 749 -37.54 -36.13 -8.82
C GLN A 749 -36.78 -36.31 -10.17
N GLN A 750 -35.47 -36.56 -10.03
CA GLN A 750 -34.50 -37.04 -11.01
C GLN A 750 -34.76 -38.51 -11.39
N PRO A 751 -34.09 -39.01 -12.46
CA PRO A 751 -33.66 -40.39 -12.51
C PRO A 751 -32.13 -40.54 -12.63
N ILE A 752 -31.64 -41.51 -11.87
CA ILE A 752 -30.33 -42.16 -11.91
C ILE A 752 -30.32 -43.18 -13.07
N THR A 753 -29.18 -43.34 -13.74
CA THR A 753 -28.79 -44.63 -14.34
C THR A 753 -27.29 -44.86 -14.22
N ASP A 754 -27.00 -46.08 -13.78
CA ASP A 754 -25.73 -46.72 -13.47
C ASP A 754 -25.20 -47.51 -14.67
N GLN A 755 -23.89 -47.77 -14.70
CA GLN A 755 -23.13 -48.91 -15.27
C GLN A 755 -21.76 -48.49 -15.83
N GLY A 756 -20.71 -49.01 -15.20
CA GLY A 756 -19.32 -48.92 -15.65
C GLY A 756 -18.86 -50.13 -16.49
N ALA A 757 -17.62 -50.06 -16.97
CA ALA A 757 -16.57 -51.07 -16.81
C ALA A 757 -15.32 -50.76 -17.68
N ASP A 758 -14.18 -51.14 -17.12
CA ASP A 758 -12.95 -51.65 -17.74
C ASP A 758 -11.79 -50.74 -18.17
N ASP A 759 -10.73 -50.90 -17.36
CA ASP A 759 -9.30 -50.75 -17.65
C ASP A 759 -8.84 -51.53 -18.90
N SER A 760 -7.83 -51.00 -19.59
CA SER A 760 -6.72 -51.82 -20.11
C SER A 760 -5.51 -50.96 -20.46
N ASP A 761 -4.42 -51.16 -19.71
CA ASP A 761 -3.05 -50.83 -20.10
C ASP A 761 -2.57 -51.73 -21.25
N ALA A 762 -1.83 -51.17 -22.21
CA ALA A 762 -0.92 -51.94 -23.06
C ALA A 762 0.18 -51.05 -23.68
N ASP A 763 1.42 -51.37 -23.27
CA ASP A 763 2.70 -51.02 -23.89
C ASP A 763 2.72 -51.23 -25.41
N ILE A 764 3.27 -50.27 -26.17
CA ILE A 764 4.10 -50.55 -27.34
C ILE A 764 5.23 -49.51 -27.42
N GLY A 765 6.45 -49.95 -27.14
CA GLY A 765 7.69 -49.24 -27.49
C GLY A 765 8.04 -49.41 -28.96
N ASN A 766 8.78 -48.43 -29.51
CA ASN A 766 9.84 -48.65 -30.50
C ASN A 766 10.57 -47.32 -30.77
N GLU A 767 11.83 -47.24 -30.34
CA GLU A 767 12.85 -46.39 -30.95
C GLU A 767 13.19 -46.89 -32.35
N PRO A 768 13.72 -46.02 -33.23
CA PRO A 768 15.04 -46.34 -33.76
C PRO A 768 16.02 -45.15 -33.77
N VAL A 769 17.28 -45.54 -33.63
CA VAL A 769 18.48 -44.72 -33.46
C VAL A 769 19.18 -44.44 -34.82
N THR A 770 19.67 -43.20 -34.97
CA THR A 770 20.78 -42.68 -35.83
C THR A 770 20.77 -42.82 -37.36
N ARG A 771 21.06 -41.70 -38.05
CA ARG A 771 22.35 -41.48 -38.75
C ARG A 771 22.53 -40.01 -39.21
N ALA A 772 23.74 -39.49 -39.07
CA ALA A 772 24.22 -38.22 -39.61
C ALA A 772 24.99 -38.42 -40.93
N THR A 773 25.02 -37.39 -41.79
CA THR A 773 26.09 -37.09 -42.76
C THR A 773 25.99 -35.63 -43.24
N ASP A 774 26.96 -34.82 -42.78
CA ASP A 774 27.85 -33.86 -43.45
C ASP A 774 27.44 -32.88 -44.57
N ASP A 775 27.96 -31.66 -44.36
CA ASP A 775 28.58 -30.66 -45.26
C ASP A 775 27.77 -29.94 -46.34
N PHE A 776 27.63 -28.61 -46.19
CA PHE A 776 28.30 -27.64 -47.08
C PHE A 776 28.50 -26.27 -46.39
N SER A 777 29.54 -25.60 -46.86
CA SER A 777 30.34 -24.55 -46.24
C SER A 777 29.97 -23.12 -46.65
N GLY A 778 30.31 -22.14 -45.81
CA GLY A 778 30.28 -20.71 -46.11
C GLY A 778 30.83 -19.86 -44.95
N LYS A 779 32.08 -19.43 -45.06
CA LYS A 779 32.92 -18.78 -44.03
C LYS A 779 32.53 -17.32 -43.68
N PRO A 780 33.10 -16.77 -42.58
CA PRO A 780 32.55 -15.66 -41.78
C PRO A 780 33.27 -14.31 -41.97
N SER A 781 32.73 -13.25 -41.35
CA SER A 781 33.47 -12.02 -41.04
C SER A 781 33.63 -11.87 -39.52
N ARG A 782 34.90 -11.69 -39.12
CA ARG A 782 35.44 -11.41 -37.79
C ARG A 782 35.01 -10.02 -37.31
N ASP A 783 34.90 -9.82 -36.00
CA ASP A 783 35.90 -9.03 -35.25
C ASP A 783 35.85 -9.31 -33.74
N GLN A 784 37.06 -9.39 -33.17
CA GLN A 784 37.39 -9.75 -31.79
C GLN A 784 37.35 -8.51 -30.89
N THR A 785 37.10 -8.70 -29.58
CA THR A 785 38.10 -8.35 -28.56
C THR A 785 37.88 -9.03 -27.20
N ASN A 786 38.92 -9.78 -26.82
CA ASN A 786 39.50 -10.09 -25.51
C ASN A 786 38.67 -10.57 -24.31
N GLN A 787 38.92 -11.85 -23.99
CA GLN A 787 38.98 -12.41 -22.65
C GLN A 787 40.21 -11.88 -21.87
N GLN A 788 40.02 -11.64 -20.58
CA GLN A 788 41.02 -11.96 -19.56
C GLN A 788 40.30 -12.67 -18.41
N ASN A 789 40.67 -13.92 -18.18
CA ASN A 789 40.39 -14.67 -16.96
C ASN A 789 41.23 -14.08 -15.82
N ASP A 790 40.67 -14.01 -14.62
CA ASP A 790 41.45 -14.31 -13.41
C ASP A 790 40.57 -15.02 -12.38
N GLU A 791 41.14 -16.12 -11.89
CA GLU A 791 40.66 -16.97 -10.81
C GLU A 791 40.79 -16.23 -9.47
N ASN A 792 39.74 -16.19 -8.64
CA ASN A 792 39.81 -16.66 -7.24
C ASN A 792 38.53 -16.36 -6.42
N ARG A 793 37.94 -17.45 -5.92
CA ARG A 793 37.59 -17.70 -4.51
C ARG A 793 36.69 -16.68 -3.78
N PHE A 794 35.43 -17.08 -3.64
CA PHE A 794 34.48 -16.64 -2.62
C PHE A 794 35.05 -16.74 -1.19
N ILE A 795 35.05 -15.63 -0.45
CA ILE A 795 35.07 -15.61 1.02
C ILE A 795 33.96 -14.66 1.50
N ARG A 796 33.02 -15.23 2.26
CA ARG A 796 32.02 -14.53 3.07
C ARG A 796 32.73 -13.63 4.09
N HIS A 797 32.42 -12.34 4.13
CA HIS A 797 32.78 -11.47 5.25
C HIS A 797 31.54 -10.96 5.99
N VAL A 798 31.59 -11.25 7.28
CA VAL A 798 30.71 -10.82 8.38
C VAL A 798 30.96 -9.34 8.67
N PHE A 799 29.89 -8.56 8.77
CA PHE A 799 29.92 -7.16 9.20
C PHE A 799 30.18 -7.05 10.71
N LEU A 800 31.17 -6.24 11.11
CA LEU A 800 31.33 -5.69 12.47
C LEU A 800 31.44 -4.16 12.37
N PRO A 801 30.90 -3.40 13.33
CA PRO A 801 30.83 -1.94 13.29
C PRO A 801 32.15 -1.33 13.79
N PHE A 802 32.68 -0.34 13.07
CA PHE A 802 33.83 0.46 13.51
C PHE A 802 33.40 1.83 13.99
N GLY A 803 33.90 2.20 15.16
CA GLY A 803 33.77 3.52 15.77
C GLY A 803 34.98 4.42 15.52
N ASP A 804 34.75 5.69 15.87
CA ASP A 804 35.64 6.73 16.36
C ASP A 804 37.07 6.84 15.80
N THR A 805 37.26 7.86 14.96
CA THR A 805 38.55 8.47 14.66
C THR A 805 38.86 9.57 15.68
N CYS A 806 39.79 9.30 16.60
CA CYS A 806 40.49 10.32 17.37
C CYS A 806 41.76 10.78 16.62
N VAL A 807 41.95 12.09 16.63
CA VAL A 807 43.06 12.85 16.04
C VAL A 807 44.41 12.45 16.66
N ALA A 808 45.42 12.24 15.82
CA ALA A 808 46.81 11.99 16.22
C ALA A 808 47.62 13.30 16.19
N ASP A 809 48.40 13.54 17.25
CA ASP A 809 49.49 14.52 17.32
C ASP A 809 50.80 13.76 17.63
N PRO A 810 51.95 14.01 16.96
CA PRO A 810 53.12 13.14 17.02
C PRO A 810 54.18 13.64 18.00
N GLY A 811 54.71 12.77 18.86
CA GLY A 811 55.85 13.12 19.70
C GLY A 811 56.50 11.98 20.49
N ARG A 812 57.69 11.58 20.03
CA ARG A 812 58.80 10.93 20.77
C ARG A 812 58.67 9.47 21.25
N SER A 813 59.43 8.59 20.58
CA SER A 813 60.53 7.74 21.11
C SER A 813 60.72 7.77 22.64
N THR A 814 60.89 6.67 23.42
CA THR A 814 61.87 5.56 23.31
C THR A 814 61.61 4.53 24.45
N ILE A 815 61.89 3.22 24.23
CA ILE A 815 62.41 2.20 25.20
C ILE A 815 61.54 1.80 26.43
N LEU A 816 61.13 0.51 26.58
CA LEU A 816 61.83 -0.56 27.36
C LEU A 816 60.98 -1.86 27.43
N ASN A 817 61.72 -2.97 27.49
CA ASN A 817 61.30 -4.37 27.46
C ASN A 817 60.65 -4.92 28.75
N ALA A 818 60.02 -6.09 28.56
CA ALA A 818 60.07 -7.30 29.40
C ALA A 818 58.96 -7.57 30.43
N TRP A 819 58.20 -8.65 30.19
CA TRP A 819 58.06 -9.76 31.15
C TRP A 819 57.68 -11.07 30.42
N PRO A 820 58.23 -12.25 30.79
CA PRO A 820 57.91 -13.53 30.19
C PRO A 820 56.93 -14.37 31.02
N ALA A 821 56.47 -15.43 30.38
CA ALA A 821 55.63 -16.50 30.89
C ALA A 821 56.26 -17.30 32.05
N ASP A 822 55.41 -17.87 32.91
CA ASP A 822 55.72 -19.16 33.52
C ASP A 822 54.48 -19.99 33.92
N GLN A 823 54.74 -21.29 34.04
CA GLN A 823 53.82 -22.43 33.95
C GLN A 823 53.13 -22.87 35.26
N HIS A 824 52.12 -23.73 35.06
CA HIS A 824 51.76 -24.91 35.86
C HIS A 824 51.09 -24.73 37.23
N ASN A 825 49.84 -25.23 37.35
CA ASN A 825 49.60 -26.40 38.21
C ASN A 825 48.33 -27.19 37.85
N ARG A 826 48.44 -28.52 37.93
CA ARG A 826 47.42 -29.55 37.71
C ARG A 826 46.58 -29.76 38.98
N ARG A 827 45.29 -30.08 38.82
CA ARG A 827 44.60 -31.08 39.66
C ARG A 827 43.59 -31.89 38.85
N LYS A 828 43.66 -33.21 39.03
CA LYS A 828 42.89 -34.29 38.39
C LYS A 828 41.55 -34.53 39.11
N THR A 829 40.54 -35.01 38.39
CA THR A 829 39.58 -36.09 38.73
C THR A 829 38.76 -36.39 37.45
N SER A 830 38.97 -37.53 36.77
CA SER A 830 38.16 -38.77 36.81
C SER A 830 36.68 -38.51 36.45
N SER A 831 36.06 -39.05 35.39
CA SER A 831 36.02 -40.44 34.93
C SER A 831 35.50 -40.61 33.49
N LYS A 832 36.11 -41.58 32.78
CA LYS A 832 35.66 -42.44 31.65
C LYS A 832 34.19 -42.35 31.17
N LEU A 833 33.99 -42.27 29.84
CA LEU A 833 33.36 -43.37 29.08
C LEU A 833 33.74 -43.33 27.57
N THR A 834 33.69 -44.52 26.99
CA THR A 834 34.23 -45.11 25.75
C THR A 834 33.72 -44.58 24.38
N ARG A 835 34.66 -44.50 23.43
CA ARG A 835 34.55 -44.57 21.94
C ARG A 835 34.12 -45.99 21.45
N PRO A 836 34.02 -46.32 20.14
CA PRO A 836 33.69 -45.54 18.92
C PRO A 836 32.75 -46.27 17.91
N ARG A 837 32.14 -45.54 16.97
CA ARG A 837 32.37 -45.69 15.52
C ARG A 837 31.86 -44.46 14.78
#